data_AF-A0AA35LR90-F1
#
_entry.id   AF-A0AA35LR90-F1
#
_cell.length_a   1.000
_cell.length_b   1.000
_cell.length_c   1.000
_cell.angle_alpha   90.00
_cell.angle_beta   90.00
_cell.angle_gamma   90.00
#
_symmetry.space_group_name_H-M   'P 1'
#
loop_
_entity.id
_entity.type
_entity.pdbx_description
1 polymer ?
#
loop_
_entity_poly.entity_id
_entity_poly.type
_entity_poly.pdbx_seq_one_letter_code
_entity_poly.pdbx_strand_id
1 'polypeptide(L)'
;MDETFDSIQEAKDVAAALDTRGCQFEIDGGSNKLGHSVEPPIKAAHVELFNYGVIASVSSLTYGTWEKDDAALLVMVLNFRSPDSGILRFTKAELSIDFGKQRPEDGSPVVQLCHPESNKTSAANAMDIHTTPGLWPPTAYSIKGRLWSKQSQEEPHQIFWEVSIPRGSSADINNNSIPLFTIVSFRGSFMATVRLKATTASKLKLKSFPWSERDPMLFNGHTCKGKQFSNTKFAELERAQIEEHLPRQYPKPDSTVGGNGPTPIPGIVCRIHGIPIPYTAGVFSELLSKVLNIPSASIQIKSFSRNPYHEEITALVSFTTFPTKLKRTQSGRWQISVPSTELPRNEEIHASPSLDLHFDTNFLGFTNLSPFSGDSFNIDIVAVHGLGGHAYGSFKQRGGPYMWLSDSLYDNLRSIARSEEFPQGIRPRILLYGHDSHIDQSQTFQCLEDLAIDLKILLRRIREQDPTRPLILIGHSLGGLLIKQLLIQWAAEEGTSIDRSSREATIGLLLFGVPNRGMDITAILSIVGEQPNAEFISSLGIGSPILEEQSRAFFALCKSTKMRTYSFFETCLSNTATMIDGKLSITGKPVVLVDKASATHGRPWEMNNQFIIPIQRTHSDLVKFDSKYSHDYEKVRGCFNEILGPGKSMRVEALPQQ
;
A
#
# COMPACT_ATOMS: atom_id res chain seq x y z
N MET A 1 -42.98 6.93 39.18
CA MET A 1 -42.53 8.05 38.32
C MET A 1 -41.19 8.54 38.86
N ASP A 2 -40.30 7.59 39.21
CA ASP A 2 -39.01 7.84 39.90
C ASP A 2 -37.82 7.10 39.27
N GLU A 3 -38.02 6.12 38.37
CA GLU A 3 -36.88 5.41 37.72
C GLU A 3 -36.35 6.13 36.46
N THR A 4 -37.03 7.18 35.98
CA THR A 4 -36.60 7.96 34.81
C THR A 4 -35.79 9.21 35.17
N PHE A 5 -35.67 9.56 36.45
CA PHE A 5 -34.92 10.74 36.89
C PHE A 5 -33.44 10.44 37.19
N ASP A 6 -33.11 9.24 37.68
CA ASP A 6 -31.72 8.87 37.99
C ASP A 6 -30.87 8.66 36.73
N SER A 7 -31.44 8.15 35.63
CA SER A 7 -30.70 7.95 34.36
C SER A 7 -30.37 9.24 33.62
N ILE A 8 -31.10 10.33 33.90
CA ILE A 8 -30.84 11.66 33.32
C ILE A 8 -29.79 12.42 34.12
N GLN A 9 -29.63 12.11 35.41
CA GLN A 9 -28.64 12.74 36.27
C GLN A 9 -27.24 12.12 36.09
N GLU A 10 -27.13 10.79 35.95
CA GLU A 10 -25.87 10.12 35.59
C GLU A 10 -25.33 10.55 34.21
N ALA A 11 -26.23 10.80 33.24
CA ALA A 11 -25.85 11.31 31.92
C ALA A 11 -25.36 12.77 31.94
N LYS A 12 -25.77 13.57 32.94
CA LYS A 12 -25.33 14.96 33.13
C LYS A 12 -24.00 15.06 33.88
N ASP A 13 -23.73 14.14 34.81
CA ASP A 13 -22.49 14.14 35.58
C ASP A 13 -21.28 13.66 34.73
N VAL A 14 -21.51 12.79 33.74
CA VAL A 14 -20.49 12.42 32.73
C VAL A 14 -20.20 13.57 31.75
N ALA A 15 -21.20 14.41 31.44
CA ALA A 15 -21.03 15.58 30.58
C ALA A 15 -20.35 16.77 31.29
N ALA A 16 -20.40 16.83 32.63
CA ALA A 16 -19.77 17.88 33.43
C ALA A 16 -18.27 17.62 33.73
N ALA A 17 -17.78 16.39 33.56
CA ALA A 17 -16.38 16.05 33.83
C ALA A 17 -15.39 16.36 32.67
N LEU A 18 -15.89 16.85 31.52
CA LEU A 18 -15.09 17.11 30.32
C LEU A 18 -14.87 18.60 30.01
N ASP A 19 -15.32 19.51 30.87
CA ASP A 19 -15.08 20.94 30.67
C ASP A 19 -14.51 21.58 31.93
N THR A 20 -13.19 21.75 31.95
CA THR A 20 -12.51 22.98 32.38
C THR A 20 -10.99 22.80 32.27
N ARG A 21 -10.42 23.39 31.22
CA ARG A 21 -9.54 24.56 31.34
C ARG A 21 -8.95 24.89 29.97
N GLY A 22 -9.60 25.83 29.29
CA GLY A 22 -9.02 26.54 28.18
C GLY A 22 -7.81 27.36 28.62
N CYS A 23 -6.83 27.45 27.73
CA CYS A 23 -6.13 28.71 27.51
C CYS A 23 -6.72 29.32 26.24
N GLN A 24 -7.37 30.46 26.43
CA GLN A 24 -7.70 31.38 25.36
C GLN A 24 -6.40 31.92 24.74
N PHE A 25 -6.32 31.91 23.42
CA PHE A 25 -5.66 32.97 22.69
C PHE A 25 -6.58 33.43 21.57
N GLU A 26 -6.88 34.73 21.66
CA GLU A 26 -7.48 35.68 20.73
C GLU A 26 -7.95 35.17 19.36
N ILE A 27 -9.26 35.31 19.14
CA ILE A 27 -9.80 35.59 17.83
C ILE A 27 -9.58 37.09 17.57
N ASP A 28 -8.67 37.43 16.66
CA ASP A 28 -9.02 38.45 15.67
C ASP A 28 -8.20 38.34 14.38
N GLY A 29 -8.87 38.61 13.26
CA GLY A 29 -8.23 38.92 11.99
C GLY A 29 -7.88 37.75 11.07
N GLY A 30 -8.86 36.95 10.63
CA GLY A 30 -8.55 35.92 9.63
C GLY A 30 -9.69 35.12 9.05
N SER A 31 -10.89 35.70 8.89
CA SER A 31 -11.78 35.27 7.82
C SER A 31 -11.08 35.45 6.47
N ASN A 32 -10.30 34.46 6.04
CA ASN A 32 -9.93 34.28 4.64
C ASN A 32 -10.38 32.89 4.22
N LYS A 33 -11.60 32.88 3.65
CA LYS A 33 -11.95 32.24 2.39
C LYS A 33 -11.30 30.87 2.16
N LEU A 34 -12.15 29.83 2.14
CA LEU A 34 -11.97 28.68 1.24
C LEU A 34 -11.46 29.20 -0.11
N GLY A 35 -10.17 29.05 -0.38
CA GLY A 35 -9.52 29.70 -1.51
C GLY A 35 -8.05 29.35 -1.60
N HIS A 36 -7.72 28.65 -2.68
CA HIS A 36 -6.39 28.37 -3.24
C HIS A 36 -5.54 27.27 -2.57
N SER A 37 -5.19 26.28 -3.41
CA SER A 37 -4.13 25.27 -3.22
C SER A 37 -4.48 23.93 -2.58
N VAL A 38 -5.57 23.27 -3.02
CA VAL A 38 -5.70 21.81 -2.85
C VAL A 38 -5.60 21.18 -4.24
N GLU A 39 -4.55 20.38 -4.47
CA GLU A 39 -4.47 19.57 -5.69
C GLU A 39 -5.64 18.57 -5.71
N PRO A 40 -6.34 18.39 -6.84
CA PRO A 40 -7.37 17.38 -6.93
C PRO A 40 -6.75 15.99 -6.70
N PRO A 41 -7.46 15.01 -6.10
CA PRO A 41 -6.90 13.69 -5.80
C PRO A 41 -6.48 12.91 -7.05
N ILE A 42 -5.48 12.01 -6.95
CA ILE A 42 -5.00 11.19 -8.09
C ILE A 42 -6.02 10.10 -8.43
N LYS A 43 -6.64 9.48 -7.42
CA LYS A 43 -7.68 8.46 -7.59
C LYS A 43 -9.06 9.10 -7.40
N ALA A 44 -9.88 9.09 -8.44
CA ALA A 44 -11.19 9.74 -8.44
C ALA A 44 -12.35 8.78 -8.12
N ALA A 45 -12.28 7.52 -8.59
CA ALA A 45 -13.25 6.48 -8.24
C ALA A 45 -12.65 5.09 -8.39
N HIS A 46 -13.21 4.11 -7.69
CA HIS A 46 -12.87 2.71 -7.93
C HIS A 46 -14.00 1.75 -7.59
N VAL A 47 -13.95 0.58 -8.21
CA VAL A 47 -14.72 -0.61 -7.86
C VAL A 47 -13.74 -1.74 -7.63
N GLU A 48 -13.86 -2.48 -6.53
CA GLU A 48 -12.97 -3.59 -6.20
C GLU A 48 -13.75 -4.83 -5.74
N LEU A 49 -13.24 -6.01 -6.09
CA LEU A 49 -13.71 -7.33 -5.70
C LEU A 49 -12.51 -8.28 -5.71
N PHE A 50 -12.12 -8.84 -4.55
CA PHE A 50 -11.06 -9.86 -4.45
C PHE A 50 -9.72 -9.52 -5.14
N ASN A 51 -9.23 -8.30 -4.93
CA ASN A 51 -8.04 -7.74 -5.59
C ASN A 51 -8.20 -7.48 -7.10
N TYR A 52 -9.40 -7.63 -7.66
CA TYR A 52 -9.75 -7.19 -9.01
C TYR A 52 -10.52 -5.88 -8.91
N GLY A 53 -10.36 -4.97 -9.85
CA GLY A 53 -11.08 -3.72 -9.82
C GLY A 53 -10.93 -2.88 -11.07
N VAL A 54 -11.74 -1.84 -11.15
CA VAL A 54 -11.58 -0.77 -12.14
C VAL A 54 -11.30 0.49 -11.35
N ILE A 55 -10.24 1.21 -11.71
CA ILE A 55 -9.81 2.44 -11.05
C ILE A 55 -9.90 3.57 -12.07
N ALA A 56 -10.62 4.64 -11.72
CA ALA A 56 -10.63 5.90 -12.44
C ALA A 56 -9.70 6.89 -11.75
N SER A 57 -8.71 7.40 -12.47
CA SER A 57 -7.70 8.32 -11.95
C SER A 57 -7.60 9.59 -12.79
N VAL A 58 -7.27 10.71 -12.14
CA VAL A 58 -6.95 11.97 -12.82
C VAL A 58 -5.49 11.93 -13.25
N SER A 59 -5.25 11.89 -14.55
CA SER A 59 -3.89 11.88 -15.12
C SER A 59 -3.38 13.28 -15.45
N SER A 60 -4.27 14.17 -15.89
CA SER A 60 -3.93 15.57 -16.16
C SER A 60 -5.14 16.47 -15.94
N LEU A 61 -4.88 17.68 -15.46
CA LEU A 61 -5.80 18.81 -15.40
C LEU A 61 -5.03 20.06 -15.83
N THR A 62 -5.51 20.71 -16.88
CA THR A 62 -4.93 21.96 -17.40
C THR A 62 -6.03 23.01 -17.57
N TYR A 63 -5.73 24.26 -17.26
CA TYR A 63 -6.65 25.38 -17.41
C TYR A 63 -6.30 26.23 -18.63
N GLY A 64 -7.33 26.81 -19.24
CA GLY A 64 -7.24 27.58 -20.47
C GLY A 64 -8.56 28.28 -20.74
N THR A 65 -8.89 28.48 -22.01
CA THR A 65 -10.08 29.18 -22.48
C THR A 65 -10.81 28.33 -23.51
N TRP A 66 -12.14 28.34 -23.45
CA TRP A 66 -13.00 27.84 -24.49
C TRP A 66 -13.79 29.03 -25.03
N GLU A 67 -13.43 29.47 -26.24
CA GLU A 67 -13.88 30.74 -26.81
C GLU A 67 -13.57 31.94 -25.89
N LYS A 68 -14.58 32.45 -25.17
CA LYS A 68 -14.46 33.61 -24.26
C LYS A 68 -14.55 33.24 -22.78
N ASP A 69 -14.88 31.99 -22.46
CA ASP A 69 -15.05 31.52 -21.09
C ASP A 69 -13.79 30.77 -20.62
N ASP A 70 -13.53 30.80 -19.31
CA ASP A 70 -12.50 29.96 -18.70
C ASP A 70 -12.87 28.49 -18.86
N ALA A 71 -11.88 27.65 -19.09
CA ALA A 71 -12.08 26.23 -19.35
C ALA A 71 -11.03 25.34 -18.70
N ALA A 72 -11.46 24.13 -18.35
CA ALA A 72 -10.62 23.08 -17.78
C ALA A 72 -10.61 21.88 -18.72
N LEU A 73 -9.41 21.42 -19.09
CA LEU A 73 -9.20 20.17 -19.79
C LEU A 73 -8.84 19.10 -18.75
N LEU A 74 -9.73 18.13 -18.56
CA LEU A 74 -9.59 17.04 -17.60
C LEU A 74 -9.33 15.72 -18.33
N VAL A 75 -8.20 15.07 -18.02
CA VAL A 75 -7.84 13.74 -18.53
C VAL A 75 -8.00 12.70 -17.43
N MET A 76 -8.94 11.78 -17.65
CA MET A 76 -9.22 10.62 -16.81
C MET A 76 -8.60 9.38 -17.42
N VAL A 77 -8.13 8.45 -16.59
CA VAL A 77 -7.64 7.14 -17.03
C VAL A 77 -8.40 6.06 -16.30
N LEU A 78 -9.04 5.15 -17.05
CA LEU A 78 -9.59 3.91 -16.52
C LEU A 78 -8.53 2.81 -16.60
N ASN A 79 -8.17 2.26 -15.45
CA ASN A 79 -7.28 1.12 -15.33
C ASN A 79 -8.07 -0.09 -14.85
N PHE A 80 -7.97 -1.20 -15.58
CA PHE A 80 -8.66 -2.45 -15.26
C PHE A 80 -7.67 -3.42 -14.61
N ARG A 81 -8.11 -4.09 -13.55
CA ARG A 81 -7.40 -5.16 -12.87
C ARG A 81 -8.36 -6.33 -12.77
N SER A 82 -8.39 -7.23 -13.74
CA SER A 82 -9.21 -8.44 -13.66
C SER A 82 -8.44 -9.65 -14.19
N PRO A 83 -8.89 -10.89 -13.98
CA PRO A 83 -8.21 -12.06 -14.52
C PRO A 83 -8.47 -12.18 -16.02
N ASP A 84 -7.43 -12.52 -16.78
CA ASP A 84 -7.42 -12.63 -18.26
C ASP A 84 -8.49 -13.60 -18.79
N SER A 85 -8.94 -14.55 -17.95
CA SER A 85 -10.06 -15.45 -18.24
C SER A 85 -10.75 -15.89 -16.94
N GLY A 86 -12.09 -15.91 -16.95
CA GLY A 86 -12.91 -16.39 -15.83
C GLY A 86 -14.20 -15.60 -15.59
N ILE A 87 -15.02 -16.06 -14.65
CA ILE A 87 -16.33 -15.47 -14.32
C ILE A 87 -16.22 -14.05 -13.71
N LEU A 88 -15.05 -13.71 -13.16
CA LEU A 88 -14.75 -12.41 -12.55
C LEU A 88 -14.13 -11.39 -13.52
N ARG A 89 -13.90 -11.76 -14.80
CA ARG A 89 -13.42 -10.82 -15.83
C ARG A 89 -14.43 -9.69 -16.05
N PHE A 90 -13.98 -8.44 -16.15
CA PHE A 90 -14.87 -7.32 -16.47
C PHE A 90 -15.26 -7.33 -17.96
N THR A 91 -16.56 -7.24 -18.22
CA THR A 91 -17.11 -7.17 -19.59
C THR A 91 -17.63 -5.79 -19.93
N LYS A 92 -17.91 -4.97 -18.91
CA LYS A 92 -18.43 -3.61 -19.04
C LYS A 92 -17.92 -2.73 -17.90
N ALA A 93 -17.59 -1.48 -18.18
CA ALA A 93 -17.42 -0.41 -17.19
C ALA A 93 -18.14 0.87 -17.64
N GLU A 94 -18.67 1.62 -16.69
CA GLU A 94 -19.40 2.86 -16.91
C GLU A 94 -18.84 3.94 -15.99
N LEU A 95 -18.21 4.97 -16.54
CA LEU A 95 -17.74 6.16 -15.82
C LEU A 95 -18.74 7.29 -16.06
N SER A 96 -19.18 7.96 -15.01
CA SER A 96 -19.99 9.18 -15.11
C SER A 96 -19.42 10.29 -14.24
N ILE A 97 -19.39 11.51 -14.76
CA ILE A 97 -18.96 12.70 -14.01
C ILE A 97 -20.10 13.73 -14.05
N ASP A 98 -20.51 14.20 -12.88
CA ASP A 98 -21.51 15.26 -12.69
C ASP A 98 -20.79 16.54 -12.26
N PHE A 99 -20.84 17.60 -13.09
CA PHE A 99 -20.24 18.89 -12.77
C PHE A 99 -21.27 19.82 -12.15
N GLY A 100 -20.87 20.51 -11.08
CA GLY A 100 -21.74 21.42 -10.34
C GLY A 100 -21.00 22.67 -9.91
N LYS A 101 -21.77 23.72 -9.58
CA LYS A 101 -21.26 24.95 -8.99
C LYS A 101 -20.67 24.65 -7.61
N GLN A 102 -19.54 25.27 -7.25
CA GLN A 102 -19.04 25.14 -5.88
C GLN A 102 -19.82 26.06 -4.92
N ARG A 103 -20.13 27.28 -5.37
CA ARG A 103 -20.89 28.27 -4.60
C ARG A 103 -22.12 28.74 -5.37
N PRO A 104 -23.18 29.25 -4.70
CA PRO A 104 -24.38 29.73 -5.37
C PRO A 104 -24.13 30.83 -6.41
N GLU A 105 -23.13 31.68 -6.18
CA GLU A 105 -22.73 32.79 -7.05
C GLU A 105 -21.95 32.36 -8.31
N ASP A 106 -21.40 31.15 -8.34
CA ASP A 106 -20.64 30.64 -9.49
C ASP A 106 -21.57 30.36 -10.69
N GLY A 107 -21.03 30.39 -11.90
CA GLY A 107 -21.74 29.94 -13.11
C GLY A 107 -21.85 28.42 -13.17
N SER A 108 -22.92 27.89 -13.77
CA SER A 108 -23.03 26.44 -13.96
C SER A 108 -21.95 25.98 -14.93
N PRO A 109 -21.12 24.98 -14.58
CA PRO A 109 -20.13 24.44 -15.52
C PRO A 109 -20.84 23.78 -16.70
N VAL A 110 -20.31 23.99 -17.90
CA VAL A 110 -20.83 23.42 -19.15
C VAL A 110 -19.78 22.51 -19.76
N VAL A 111 -20.14 21.27 -20.00
CA VAL A 111 -19.31 20.28 -20.69
C VAL A 111 -19.33 20.62 -22.18
N GLN A 112 -18.21 21.11 -22.69
CA GLN A 112 -18.06 21.49 -24.09
C GLN A 112 -17.72 20.27 -24.96
N LEU A 113 -16.95 19.34 -24.41
CA LEU A 113 -16.43 18.22 -25.19
C LEU A 113 -16.26 16.97 -24.33
N CYS A 114 -16.54 15.81 -24.93
CA CYS A 114 -16.34 14.49 -24.35
C CYS A 114 -15.70 13.60 -25.41
N HIS A 115 -14.51 13.07 -25.16
CA HIS A 115 -13.80 12.25 -26.14
C HIS A 115 -13.13 11.01 -25.51
N PRO A 116 -13.15 9.86 -26.21
CA PRO A 116 -13.79 9.63 -27.50
C PRO A 116 -15.32 9.50 -27.34
N GLU A 117 -16.08 10.05 -28.29
CA GLU A 117 -17.53 9.81 -28.40
C GLU A 117 -17.81 8.36 -28.82
N SER A 118 -17.03 7.86 -29.78
CA SER A 118 -16.97 6.44 -30.10
C SER A 118 -15.63 6.10 -30.73
N ASN A 119 -15.14 4.89 -30.49
CA ASN A 119 -13.97 4.36 -31.19
C ASN A 119 -14.32 3.49 -32.40
N LYS A 120 -15.62 3.31 -32.74
CA LYS A 120 -16.06 2.50 -33.89
C LYS A 120 -15.90 3.19 -35.25
N THR A 121 -15.86 4.51 -35.27
CA THR A 121 -15.74 5.33 -36.50
C THR A 121 -14.31 5.43 -37.02
N SER A 122 -13.29 5.14 -36.20
CA SER A 122 -11.87 5.23 -36.59
C SER A 122 -11.39 4.12 -37.54
N ALA A 123 -12.21 3.10 -37.80
CA ALA A 123 -11.86 1.97 -38.67
C ALA A 123 -12.13 2.23 -40.17
N ALA A 124 -12.91 3.25 -40.54
CA ALA A 124 -13.32 3.46 -41.93
C ALA A 124 -12.21 4.04 -42.84
N ASN A 125 -11.12 4.58 -42.28
CA ASN A 125 -10.04 5.22 -43.05
C ASN A 125 -8.67 4.51 -42.94
N ALA A 126 -8.58 3.34 -42.33
CA ALA A 126 -7.31 2.61 -42.19
C ALA A 126 -7.10 1.59 -43.32
N MET A 127 -7.04 2.06 -44.57
CA MET A 127 -6.37 1.36 -45.67
C MET A 127 -5.02 2.05 -45.91
N ASP A 128 -4.10 1.94 -44.96
CA ASP A 128 -2.69 2.23 -45.21
C ASP A 128 -1.81 1.30 -44.39
N ILE A 129 -1.04 0.49 -45.12
CA ILE A 129 -0.07 -0.46 -44.62
C ILE A 129 1.10 0.37 -44.07
N HIS A 130 1.07 0.69 -42.77
CA HIS A 130 2.14 1.20 -41.87
C HIS A 130 1.57 2.15 -40.79
N THR A 131 0.48 1.78 -40.10
CA THR A 131 -0.11 2.61 -39.03
C THR A 131 0.05 2.00 -37.64
N THR A 132 0.52 2.86 -36.72
CA THR A 132 0.70 2.68 -35.27
C THR A 132 -0.60 2.15 -34.62
N PRO A 133 -0.55 1.27 -33.60
CA PRO A 133 -1.76 0.86 -32.88
C PRO A 133 -2.47 2.08 -32.30
N GLY A 134 -3.72 2.30 -32.74
CA GLY A 134 -4.49 3.49 -32.37
C GLY A 134 -4.82 3.55 -30.88
N LEU A 135 -5.02 4.77 -30.36
CA LEU A 135 -5.24 5.06 -28.93
C LEU A 135 -6.46 4.33 -28.31
N TRP A 136 -7.45 3.96 -29.13
CA TRP A 136 -8.59 3.15 -28.73
C TRP A 136 -8.92 2.07 -29.79
N PRO A 137 -8.26 0.91 -29.77
CA PRO A 137 -8.45 -0.12 -30.79
C PRO A 137 -9.89 -0.67 -30.77
N PRO A 138 -10.70 -0.47 -31.84
CA PRO A 138 -12.10 -0.90 -31.87
C PRO A 138 -12.28 -2.42 -31.84
N THR A 139 -11.22 -3.16 -32.15
CA THR A 139 -11.18 -4.63 -32.12
C THR A 139 -11.06 -5.18 -30.69
N ALA A 140 -10.50 -4.40 -29.75
CA ALA A 140 -10.29 -4.84 -28.37
C ALA A 140 -11.51 -4.57 -27.46
N TYR A 141 -12.11 -3.38 -27.61
CA TYR A 141 -13.27 -2.95 -26.83
C TYR A 141 -14.01 -1.83 -27.58
N SER A 142 -15.26 -1.58 -27.18
CA SER A 142 -16.03 -0.42 -27.66
C SER A 142 -16.15 0.64 -26.57
N ILE A 143 -15.95 1.90 -26.96
CA ILE A 143 -16.22 3.08 -26.13
C ILE A 143 -17.43 3.81 -26.71
N LYS A 144 -18.30 4.27 -25.81
CA LYS A 144 -19.38 5.21 -26.10
C LYS A 144 -19.34 6.34 -25.07
N GLY A 145 -18.89 7.51 -25.49
CA GLY A 145 -18.95 8.76 -24.75
C GLY A 145 -20.22 9.54 -25.12
N ARG A 146 -20.88 10.16 -24.16
CA ARG A 146 -21.99 11.08 -24.41
C ARG A 146 -22.08 12.16 -23.33
N LEU A 147 -22.53 13.32 -23.75
CA LEU A 147 -22.91 14.42 -22.89
C LEU A 147 -24.38 14.25 -22.45
N TRP A 148 -24.74 14.82 -21.30
CA TRP A 148 -26.09 14.72 -20.76
C TRP A 148 -26.44 15.92 -19.88
N SER A 149 -27.73 16.26 -19.85
CA SER A 149 -28.31 17.28 -18.98
C SER A 149 -29.49 16.68 -18.22
N LYS A 150 -29.61 17.00 -16.92
CA LYS A 150 -30.87 16.80 -16.17
C LYS A 150 -31.97 17.63 -16.84
N GLN A 151 -33.23 17.18 -16.80
CA GLN A 151 -34.38 17.86 -17.43
C GLN A 151 -34.53 19.34 -17.04
N SER A 152 -33.98 19.73 -15.89
CA SER A 152 -34.02 21.10 -15.36
C SER A 152 -32.88 22.02 -15.86
N GLN A 153 -32.00 21.55 -16.74
CA GLN A 153 -30.89 22.34 -17.30
C GLN A 153 -30.80 22.10 -18.81
N GLU A 154 -30.70 23.18 -19.59
CA GLU A 154 -30.55 23.11 -21.06
C GLU A 154 -29.14 22.65 -21.45
N GLU A 155 -28.11 23.24 -20.83
CA GLU A 155 -26.70 22.96 -21.13
C GLU A 155 -26.19 21.66 -20.47
N PRO A 156 -25.30 20.90 -21.15
CA PRO A 156 -24.74 19.66 -20.63
C PRO A 156 -23.79 19.91 -19.46
N HIS A 157 -24.06 19.26 -18.33
CA HIS A 157 -23.20 19.31 -17.12
C HIS A 157 -22.75 17.92 -16.69
N GLN A 158 -23.11 16.87 -17.43
CA GLN A 158 -22.73 15.50 -17.15
C GLN A 158 -22.10 14.84 -18.36
N ILE A 159 -21.15 13.94 -18.08
CA ILE A 159 -20.56 13.05 -19.08
C ILE A 159 -20.65 11.61 -18.65
N PHE A 160 -20.83 10.74 -19.65
CA PHE A 160 -20.92 9.30 -19.49
C PHE A 160 -20.02 8.61 -20.51
N TRP A 161 -19.12 7.76 -20.03
CA TRP A 161 -18.39 6.81 -20.85
C TRP A 161 -18.78 5.39 -20.50
N GLU A 162 -19.22 4.64 -21.49
CA GLU A 162 -19.40 3.20 -21.43
C GLU A 162 -18.26 2.53 -22.20
N VAL A 163 -17.55 1.64 -21.52
CA VAL A 163 -16.54 0.77 -22.12
C VAL A 163 -17.04 -0.67 -22.05
N SER A 164 -17.12 -1.36 -23.18
CA SER A 164 -17.64 -2.73 -23.22
C SER A 164 -16.89 -3.64 -24.19
N ILE A 165 -16.72 -4.90 -23.79
CA ILE A 165 -16.11 -5.96 -24.60
C ILE A 165 -17.19 -6.56 -25.53
N PRO A 166 -16.93 -6.75 -26.84
CA PRO A 166 -17.89 -7.39 -27.75
C PRO A 166 -18.33 -8.78 -27.26
N ARG A 167 -19.62 -9.11 -27.45
CA ARG A 167 -20.17 -10.43 -27.09
C ARG A 167 -19.47 -11.52 -27.90
N GLY A 168 -19.01 -12.58 -27.21
CA GLY A 168 -18.26 -13.69 -27.83
C GLY A 168 -16.77 -13.44 -28.02
N SER A 169 -16.26 -12.25 -27.68
CA SER A 169 -14.84 -11.93 -27.77
C SER A 169 -14.06 -12.44 -26.55
N SER A 170 -12.93 -13.11 -26.82
CA SER A 170 -11.89 -13.42 -25.83
C SER A 170 -10.97 -12.22 -25.53
N ALA A 171 -11.16 -11.09 -26.22
CA ALA A 171 -10.31 -9.90 -26.07
C ALA A 171 -10.32 -9.37 -24.63
N ASP A 172 -9.15 -8.98 -24.14
CA ASP A 172 -8.93 -8.58 -22.77
C ASP A 172 -8.83 -7.05 -22.64
N ILE A 173 -9.45 -6.51 -21.59
CA ILE A 173 -9.36 -5.09 -21.22
C ILE A 173 -8.35 -4.84 -20.09
N ASN A 174 -7.84 -5.89 -19.44
CA ASN A 174 -7.00 -5.81 -18.24
C ASN A 174 -5.62 -5.19 -18.46
N ASN A 175 -5.15 -5.13 -19.71
CA ASN A 175 -3.86 -4.51 -20.07
C ASN A 175 -4.02 -3.11 -20.67
N ASN A 176 -5.23 -2.54 -20.67
CA ASN A 176 -5.49 -1.24 -21.27
C ASN A 176 -5.71 -0.18 -20.19
N SER A 177 -4.83 0.82 -20.16
CA SER A 177 -5.16 2.13 -19.61
C SER A 177 -5.97 2.86 -20.67
N ILE A 178 -7.22 3.20 -20.36
CA ILE A 178 -8.11 3.85 -21.31
C ILE A 178 -8.17 5.34 -20.95
N PRO A 179 -7.46 6.22 -21.67
CA PRO A 179 -7.59 7.66 -21.49
C PRO A 179 -8.95 8.12 -22.01
N LEU A 180 -9.59 8.98 -21.24
CA LEU A 180 -10.85 9.65 -21.54
C LEU A 180 -10.65 11.12 -21.19
N PHE A 181 -11.08 12.05 -22.03
CA PHE A 181 -10.93 13.46 -21.70
C PHE A 181 -12.18 14.26 -21.98
N THR A 182 -12.31 15.34 -21.22
CA THR A 182 -13.40 16.30 -21.34
C THR A 182 -12.88 17.71 -21.20
N ILE A 183 -13.56 18.64 -21.87
CA ILE A 183 -13.36 20.08 -21.67
C ILE A 183 -14.63 20.63 -21.04
N VAL A 184 -14.46 21.36 -19.95
CA VAL A 184 -15.55 21.98 -19.20
C VAL A 184 -15.28 23.47 -19.11
N SER A 185 -16.16 24.29 -19.68
CA SER A 185 -16.15 25.73 -19.47
C SER A 185 -16.84 26.06 -18.15
N PHE A 186 -16.34 27.06 -17.44
CA PHE A 186 -16.84 27.43 -16.12
C PHE A 186 -16.72 28.94 -15.88
N ARG A 187 -17.44 29.44 -14.87
CA ARG A 187 -17.29 30.81 -14.36
C ARG A 187 -17.20 30.76 -12.85
N GLY A 188 -16.03 31.08 -12.30
CA GLY A 188 -15.75 30.95 -10.86
C GLY A 188 -15.21 29.57 -10.49
N SER A 189 -15.56 29.04 -9.33
CA SER A 189 -15.11 27.71 -8.90
C SER A 189 -16.19 26.64 -9.14
N PHE A 190 -15.77 25.43 -9.46
CA PHE A 190 -16.71 24.34 -9.72
C PHE A 190 -16.23 23.03 -9.10
N MET A 191 -17.15 22.07 -9.03
CA MET A 191 -16.92 20.77 -8.43
C MET A 191 -17.32 19.63 -9.39
N ALA A 192 -16.76 18.45 -9.19
CA ALA A 192 -17.18 17.25 -9.93
C ALA A 192 -17.40 16.04 -9.03
N THR A 193 -18.50 15.32 -9.25
CA THR A 193 -18.78 14.03 -8.62
C THR A 193 -18.57 12.90 -9.61
N VAL A 194 -17.60 12.02 -9.35
CA VAL A 194 -17.23 10.91 -10.23
C VAL A 194 -17.85 9.61 -9.72
N ARG A 195 -18.53 8.86 -10.59
CA ARG A 195 -19.10 7.54 -10.28
C ARG A 195 -18.63 6.52 -11.30
N LEU A 196 -18.30 5.31 -10.83
CA LEU A 196 -17.82 4.22 -11.67
C LEU A 196 -18.66 2.97 -11.40
N LYS A 197 -19.06 2.25 -12.44
CA LYS A 197 -19.72 0.94 -12.34
C LYS A 197 -18.97 -0.05 -13.20
N ALA A 198 -18.93 -1.31 -12.79
CA ALA A 198 -18.38 -2.39 -13.60
C ALA A 198 -19.26 -3.63 -13.55
N THR A 199 -19.29 -4.40 -14.63
CA THR A 199 -20.03 -5.66 -14.73
C THR A 199 -19.07 -6.78 -15.11
N THR A 200 -19.09 -7.89 -14.36
CA THR A 200 -18.27 -9.07 -14.65
C THR A 200 -18.94 -9.98 -15.69
N ALA A 201 -18.22 -11.00 -16.17
CA ALA A 201 -18.75 -12.02 -17.08
C ALA A 201 -19.89 -12.84 -16.45
N SER A 202 -19.89 -13.04 -15.11
CA SER A 202 -21.03 -13.61 -14.37
C SER A 202 -22.21 -12.66 -14.17
N LYS A 203 -22.20 -11.48 -14.81
CA LYS A 203 -23.21 -10.42 -14.65
C LYS A 203 -23.27 -9.80 -13.24
N LEU A 204 -22.24 -10.01 -12.40
CA LEU A 204 -22.12 -9.31 -11.13
C LEU A 204 -21.88 -7.83 -11.41
N LYS A 205 -22.73 -6.97 -10.86
CA LYS A 205 -22.64 -5.51 -11.01
C LYS A 205 -21.96 -4.92 -9.78
N LEU A 206 -20.76 -4.41 -9.96
CA LEU A 206 -20.06 -3.60 -8.97
C LEU A 206 -20.37 -2.14 -9.23
N LYS A 207 -20.64 -1.39 -8.17
CA LYS A 207 -20.77 0.06 -8.21
C LYS A 207 -19.72 0.64 -7.28
N SER A 208 -19.08 1.72 -7.69
CA SER A 208 -18.08 2.38 -6.88
C SER A 208 -18.76 2.79 -5.59
N PHE A 209 -18.10 2.56 -4.47
CA PHE A 209 -18.40 3.33 -3.29
C PHE A 209 -18.21 4.81 -3.69
N PRO A 210 -19.22 5.68 -3.58
CA PRO A 210 -18.99 7.09 -3.85
C PRO A 210 -17.90 7.57 -2.90
N TRP A 211 -16.87 8.26 -3.42
CA TRP A 211 -16.35 9.39 -2.64
C TRP A 211 -17.59 10.24 -2.36
N SER A 212 -17.91 10.43 -1.08
CA SER A 212 -19.26 10.82 -0.68
C SER A 212 -19.76 12.01 -1.52
N GLU A 213 -21.07 12.16 -1.73
CA GLU A 213 -21.62 13.43 -2.27
C GLU A 213 -21.16 14.67 -1.47
N ARG A 214 -20.48 14.48 -0.33
CA ARG A 214 -19.89 15.50 0.55
C ARG A 214 -18.38 15.72 0.36
N ASP A 215 -17.72 15.03 -0.58
CA ASP A 215 -16.28 15.22 -0.90
C ASP A 215 -16.03 15.23 -2.42
N PRO A 216 -16.52 16.27 -3.11
CA PRO A 216 -16.39 16.38 -4.56
C PRO A 216 -14.97 16.79 -4.96
N MET A 217 -14.57 16.48 -6.19
CA MET A 217 -13.36 17.06 -6.77
C MET A 217 -13.54 18.56 -6.92
N LEU A 218 -12.65 19.36 -6.31
CA LEU A 218 -12.73 20.82 -6.36
C LEU A 218 -11.81 21.37 -7.45
N PHE A 219 -12.33 22.31 -8.24
CA PHE A 219 -11.62 22.99 -9.32
C PHE A 219 -11.68 24.49 -9.08
N ASN A 220 -10.52 25.08 -8.87
CA ASN A 220 -10.38 26.51 -8.52
C ASN A 220 -9.94 27.38 -9.71
N GLY A 221 -9.83 26.82 -10.91
CA GLY A 221 -9.41 27.53 -12.12
C GLY A 221 -7.91 27.74 -12.28
N HIS A 222 -7.08 27.33 -11.31
CA HIS A 222 -5.64 27.66 -11.30
C HIS A 222 -4.71 26.48 -10.96
N THR A 223 -5.14 25.53 -10.12
CA THR A 223 -4.29 24.43 -9.65
C THR A 223 -4.26 23.31 -10.68
N CYS A 224 -3.25 23.34 -11.56
CA CYS A 224 -3.03 22.31 -12.57
C CYS A 224 -2.54 20.98 -11.97
N LYS A 225 -2.65 19.89 -12.75
CA LYS A 225 -2.15 18.56 -12.39
C LYS A 225 -1.61 17.81 -13.60
N GLY A 226 -0.52 17.05 -13.42
CA GLY A 226 0.03 16.19 -14.47
C GLY A 226 0.65 16.96 -15.64
N LYS A 227 0.79 16.30 -16.80
CA LYS A 227 1.36 16.90 -18.02
C LYS A 227 0.46 18.05 -18.51
N GLN A 228 1.05 19.23 -18.66
CA GLN A 228 0.34 20.43 -19.10
C GLN A 228 0.26 20.50 -20.63
N PHE A 229 -0.82 21.08 -21.14
CA PHE A 229 -0.97 21.42 -22.55
C PHE A 229 -0.33 22.77 -22.82
N SER A 230 0.46 22.87 -23.91
CA SER A 230 1.14 24.11 -24.28
C SER A 230 0.19 25.17 -24.85
N ASN A 231 -0.90 24.75 -25.51
CA ASN A 231 -1.93 25.65 -26.00
C ASN A 231 -3.07 25.78 -24.98
N THR A 232 -3.32 27.00 -24.52
CA THR A 232 -4.36 27.35 -23.54
C THR A 232 -5.68 27.77 -24.18
N LYS A 233 -5.80 27.73 -25.51
CA LYS A 233 -7.05 27.98 -26.24
C LYS A 233 -7.66 26.67 -26.70
N PHE A 234 -8.50 26.08 -25.86
CA PHE A 234 -9.01 24.72 -26.06
C PHE A 234 -10.01 24.61 -27.21
N ALA A 235 -10.70 25.70 -27.58
CA ALA A 235 -11.57 25.72 -28.76
C ALA A 235 -10.80 25.64 -30.09
N GLU A 236 -9.53 26.03 -30.09
CA GLU A 236 -8.64 25.99 -31.27
C GLU A 236 -7.82 24.68 -31.33
N LEU A 237 -7.92 23.80 -30.32
CA LEU A 237 -7.19 22.54 -30.27
C LEU A 237 -7.78 21.53 -31.25
N GLU A 238 -6.96 21.06 -32.18
CA GLU A 238 -7.34 19.91 -33.00
C GLU A 238 -7.33 18.63 -32.15
N ARG A 239 -8.27 17.73 -32.43
CA ARG A 239 -8.41 16.45 -31.69
C ARG A 239 -7.09 15.66 -31.66
N ALA A 240 -6.36 15.64 -32.78
CA ALA A 240 -5.07 14.97 -32.90
C ALA A 240 -4.00 15.53 -31.94
N GLN A 241 -4.00 16.86 -31.72
CA GLN A 241 -3.09 17.51 -30.78
C GLN A 241 -3.42 17.10 -29.34
N ILE A 242 -4.70 16.95 -29.01
CA ILE A 242 -5.10 16.48 -27.69
C ILE A 242 -4.70 15.02 -27.48
N GLU A 243 -4.95 14.17 -28.47
CA GLU A 243 -4.61 12.75 -28.46
C GLU A 243 -3.10 12.49 -28.30
N GLU A 244 -2.25 13.36 -28.87
CA GLU A 244 -0.79 13.30 -28.68
C GLU A 244 -0.37 13.47 -27.20
N HIS A 245 -1.17 14.23 -26.44
CA HIS A 245 -0.91 14.51 -25.03
C HIS A 245 -1.56 13.49 -24.09
N LEU A 246 -2.46 12.64 -24.59
CA LEU A 246 -3.05 11.56 -23.81
C LEU A 246 -1.99 10.47 -23.52
N PRO A 247 -2.06 9.84 -22.34
CA PRO A 247 -1.18 8.72 -22.04
C PRO A 247 -1.45 7.60 -23.05
N ARG A 248 -0.45 7.33 -23.91
CA ARG A 248 -0.58 6.34 -24.97
C ARG A 248 -0.68 4.94 -24.36
N GLN A 249 -1.45 4.08 -25.03
CA GLN A 249 -1.31 2.65 -24.85
C GLN A 249 0.11 2.29 -25.27
N TYR A 250 0.91 1.72 -24.37
CA TYR A 250 2.13 1.06 -24.78
C TYR A 250 1.71 -0.28 -25.41
N PRO A 251 1.77 -0.48 -26.74
CA PRO A 251 1.95 -1.84 -27.21
C PRO A 251 3.22 -2.35 -26.53
N LYS A 252 3.22 -3.59 -26.03
CA LYS A 252 4.49 -4.32 -25.92
C LYS A 252 5.10 -4.23 -27.32
N PRO A 253 6.30 -3.64 -27.50
CA PRO A 253 6.90 -3.62 -28.82
C PRO A 253 7.09 -5.06 -29.25
N ASP A 254 6.47 -5.42 -30.38
CA ASP A 254 6.94 -6.55 -31.16
C ASP A 254 8.43 -6.34 -31.40
N SER A 255 9.17 -7.44 -31.28
CA SER A 255 10.59 -7.55 -31.48
C SER A 255 11.06 -6.77 -32.70
N THR A 256 11.81 -5.69 -32.50
CA THR A 256 13.16 -5.46 -33.07
C THR A 256 13.65 -4.04 -32.76
N VAL A 257 14.93 -3.96 -32.40
CA VAL A 257 15.77 -2.75 -32.26
C VAL A 257 15.63 -1.93 -30.95
N GLY A 258 16.42 -2.36 -29.95
CA GLY A 258 17.38 -1.55 -29.20
C GLY A 258 16.97 -0.22 -28.54
N GLY A 259 17.00 -0.20 -27.20
CA GLY A 259 17.34 1.01 -26.43
C GLY A 259 16.29 1.49 -25.42
N ASN A 260 16.61 1.31 -24.13
CA ASN A 260 16.06 1.98 -22.94
C ASN A 260 14.64 1.61 -22.46
N GLY A 261 14.59 0.47 -21.75
CA GLY A 261 13.92 0.29 -20.44
C GLY A 261 12.43 0.63 -20.29
N PRO A 262 11.50 -0.36 -20.27
CA PRO A 262 10.10 -0.12 -19.96
C PRO A 262 9.88 0.18 -18.47
N THR A 263 9.01 1.16 -18.19
CA THR A 263 8.50 1.45 -16.84
C THR A 263 7.61 0.27 -16.37
N PRO A 264 7.82 -0.31 -15.17
CA PRO A 264 7.16 -1.57 -14.78
C PRO A 264 5.68 -1.42 -14.35
N ILE A 265 4.80 -2.25 -14.92
CA ILE A 265 3.48 -2.61 -14.35
C ILE A 265 3.70 -3.32 -13.00
N PRO A 266 2.82 -3.21 -11.97
CA PRO A 266 3.08 -3.79 -10.66
C PRO A 266 3.18 -5.32 -10.73
N GLY A 267 4.42 -5.81 -10.75
CA GLY A 267 4.68 -7.24 -10.80
C GLY A 267 4.16 -7.96 -9.55
N ILE A 268 3.68 -9.18 -9.75
CA ILE A 268 3.43 -10.10 -8.63
C ILE A 268 4.81 -10.50 -8.10
N VAL A 269 4.98 -10.35 -6.79
CA VAL A 269 6.23 -10.68 -6.11
C VAL A 269 6.08 -12.05 -5.44
N CYS A 270 7.05 -12.92 -5.64
CA CYS A 270 7.10 -14.27 -5.12
C CYS A 270 8.43 -14.48 -4.39
N ARG A 271 8.42 -15.25 -3.32
CA ARG A 271 9.63 -15.83 -2.71
C ARG A 271 9.86 -17.22 -3.29
N ILE A 272 11.12 -17.55 -3.56
CA ILE A 272 11.53 -18.84 -4.13
C ILE A 272 12.64 -19.44 -3.25
N HIS A 273 12.46 -20.70 -2.86
CA HIS A 273 13.38 -21.49 -2.02
C HIS A 273 13.92 -22.69 -2.80
N GLY A 274 14.89 -23.41 -2.21
CA GLY A 274 15.51 -24.58 -2.83
C GLY A 274 16.61 -24.25 -3.84
N ILE A 275 17.15 -23.02 -3.85
CA ILE A 275 18.16 -22.62 -4.82
C ILE A 275 19.55 -23.02 -4.29
N PRO A 276 20.39 -23.76 -5.02
CA PRO A 276 21.70 -24.19 -4.51
C PRO A 276 22.66 -23.01 -4.26
N ILE A 277 23.47 -23.07 -3.20
CA ILE A 277 24.44 -22.01 -2.84
C ILE A 277 25.40 -21.61 -3.99
N PRO A 278 25.87 -22.53 -4.85
CA PRO A 278 26.75 -22.14 -5.96
C PRO A 278 26.07 -21.31 -7.06
N TYR A 279 24.75 -21.22 -7.09
CA TYR A 279 24.05 -20.47 -8.12
C TYR A 279 24.25 -18.96 -7.94
N THR A 280 24.45 -18.25 -9.04
CA THR A 280 24.39 -16.78 -9.08
C THR A 280 23.00 -16.32 -9.48
N ALA A 281 22.64 -15.07 -9.18
CA ALA A 281 21.36 -14.50 -9.58
C ALA A 281 21.16 -14.53 -11.11
N GLY A 282 22.22 -14.32 -11.90
CA GLY A 282 22.17 -14.39 -13.36
C GLY A 282 21.83 -15.80 -13.87
N VAL A 283 22.59 -16.80 -13.40
CA VAL A 283 22.35 -18.21 -13.74
C VAL A 283 20.94 -18.65 -13.32
N PHE A 284 20.52 -18.25 -12.11
CA PHE A 284 19.18 -18.56 -11.63
C PHE A 284 18.08 -17.88 -12.45
N SER A 285 18.28 -16.63 -12.89
CA SER A 285 17.31 -15.92 -13.74
C SER A 285 17.13 -16.61 -15.10
N GLU A 286 18.21 -17.13 -15.69
CA GLU A 286 18.14 -17.90 -16.93
C GLU A 286 17.43 -19.24 -16.73
N LEU A 287 17.73 -19.95 -15.63
CA LEU A 287 17.02 -21.17 -15.27
C LEU A 287 15.53 -20.88 -15.12
N LEU A 288 15.17 -19.85 -14.38
CA LEU A 288 13.79 -19.48 -14.09
C LEU A 288 13.04 -19.09 -15.37
N SER A 289 13.67 -18.37 -16.29
CA SER A 289 13.11 -18.06 -17.61
C SER A 289 12.75 -19.32 -18.40
N LYS A 290 13.65 -20.30 -18.46
CA LYS A 290 13.43 -21.60 -19.13
C LYS A 290 12.32 -22.41 -18.43
N VAL A 291 12.46 -22.61 -17.12
CA VAL A 291 11.54 -23.42 -16.30
C VAL A 291 10.13 -22.86 -16.33
N LEU A 292 9.96 -21.53 -16.27
CA LEU A 292 8.65 -20.89 -16.27
C LEU A 292 8.12 -20.56 -17.67
N ASN A 293 8.95 -20.74 -18.70
CA ASN A 293 8.65 -20.38 -20.09
C ASN A 293 8.21 -18.92 -20.24
N ILE A 294 8.99 -18.00 -19.67
CA ILE A 294 8.77 -16.55 -19.74
C ILE A 294 10.07 -15.83 -20.11
N PRO A 295 10.03 -14.66 -20.78
CA PRO A 295 11.25 -13.92 -21.12
C PRO A 295 12.05 -13.52 -19.87
N SER A 296 13.38 -13.64 -19.88
CA SER A 296 14.22 -13.20 -18.75
C SER A 296 13.99 -11.73 -18.37
N ALA A 297 13.68 -10.86 -19.33
CA ALA A 297 13.36 -9.46 -19.09
C ALA A 297 12.07 -9.23 -18.27
N SER A 298 11.22 -10.27 -18.13
CA SER A 298 10.02 -10.24 -17.28
C SER A 298 10.28 -10.64 -15.83
N ILE A 299 11.50 -11.10 -15.54
CA ILE A 299 11.96 -11.57 -14.23
C ILE A 299 12.86 -10.50 -13.64
N GLN A 300 12.47 -9.96 -12.49
CA GLN A 300 13.31 -9.08 -11.71
C GLN A 300 13.62 -9.73 -10.36
N ILE A 301 14.86 -10.15 -10.17
CA ILE A 301 15.35 -10.63 -8.88
C ILE A 301 15.60 -9.40 -8.00
N LYS A 302 14.75 -9.20 -7.00
CA LYS A 302 14.84 -8.11 -6.02
C LYS A 302 15.82 -8.43 -4.88
N SER A 303 15.86 -9.69 -4.46
CA SER A 303 16.80 -10.21 -3.47
C SER A 303 17.23 -11.62 -3.86
N PHE A 304 18.47 -11.98 -3.54
CA PHE A 304 19.05 -13.29 -3.77
C PHE A 304 20.05 -13.50 -2.65
N SER A 305 19.71 -14.29 -1.64
CA SER A 305 20.52 -14.37 -0.42
C SER A 305 20.38 -15.73 0.26
N ARG A 306 21.33 -16.08 1.14
CA ARG A 306 21.26 -17.33 1.89
C ARG A 306 19.96 -17.41 2.68
N ASN A 307 19.32 -18.56 2.61
CA ASN A 307 18.14 -18.86 3.41
C ASN A 307 18.55 -18.80 4.90
N PRO A 308 17.79 -18.10 5.76
CA PRO A 308 18.09 -18.01 7.18
C PRO A 308 18.01 -19.35 7.94
N TYR A 309 17.41 -20.38 7.35
CA TYR A 309 17.08 -21.64 8.03
C TYR A 309 17.69 -22.89 7.39
N HIS A 310 18.07 -22.82 6.12
CA HIS A 310 18.52 -23.96 5.33
C HIS A 310 19.79 -23.62 4.55
N GLU A 311 20.61 -24.62 4.22
CA GLU A 311 21.82 -24.45 3.40
C GLU A 311 21.47 -24.29 1.92
N GLU A 312 20.80 -23.19 1.61
CA GLU A 312 20.33 -22.85 0.27
C GLU A 312 20.27 -21.33 0.10
N ILE A 313 19.87 -20.89 -1.08
CA ILE A 313 19.55 -19.52 -1.40
C ILE A 313 18.02 -19.37 -1.50
N THR A 314 17.54 -18.25 -0.99
CA THR A 314 16.19 -17.75 -1.21
C THR A 314 16.23 -16.54 -2.14
N ALA A 315 15.36 -16.51 -3.15
CA ALA A 315 15.19 -15.38 -4.05
C ALA A 315 13.85 -14.69 -3.85
N LEU A 316 13.86 -13.36 -3.85
CA LEU A 316 12.66 -12.54 -3.98
C LEU A 316 12.55 -12.09 -5.44
N VAL A 317 11.51 -12.53 -6.15
CA VAL A 317 11.37 -12.30 -7.58
C VAL A 317 10.07 -11.56 -7.88
N SER A 318 10.17 -10.47 -8.64
CA SER A 318 9.04 -9.74 -9.19
C SER A 318 8.86 -10.10 -10.65
N PHE A 319 7.64 -10.45 -11.04
CA PHE A 319 7.30 -10.79 -12.42
C PHE A 319 6.45 -9.70 -13.05
N THR A 320 6.87 -9.10 -14.16
CA THR A 320 6.04 -8.12 -14.90
C THR A 320 4.84 -8.79 -15.58
N THR A 321 4.92 -10.09 -15.85
CA THR A 321 3.80 -10.93 -16.26
C THR A 321 3.87 -12.22 -15.46
N PHE A 322 2.83 -12.53 -14.68
CA PHE A 322 2.88 -13.70 -13.80
C PHE A 322 2.88 -14.99 -14.63
N PRO A 323 3.80 -15.93 -14.37
CA PRO A 323 3.93 -17.14 -15.16
C PRO A 323 2.66 -18.00 -15.14
N THR A 324 2.21 -18.47 -16.29
CA THR A 324 1.03 -19.36 -16.40
C THR A 324 1.22 -20.69 -15.68
N LYS A 325 2.45 -21.18 -15.56
CA LYS A 325 2.80 -22.37 -14.74
C LYS A 325 2.53 -22.16 -13.25
N LEU A 326 2.59 -20.91 -12.78
CA LEU A 326 2.19 -20.52 -11.43
C LEU A 326 0.74 -20.02 -11.49
N LYS A 327 -0.24 -20.87 -11.77
CA LYS A 327 -1.65 -20.42 -11.70
C LYS A 327 -1.97 -19.98 -10.27
N ARG A 328 -2.65 -18.84 -10.10
CA ARG A 328 -3.06 -18.39 -8.75
C ARG A 328 -3.91 -19.46 -8.06
N THR A 329 -3.35 -20.05 -7.01
CA THR A 329 -4.02 -20.99 -6.11
C THR A 329 -4.51 -20.26 -4.85
N GLN A 330 -5.39 -20.89 -4.08
CA GLN A 330 -5.78 -20.39 -2.76
C GLN A 330 -4.61 -20.46 -1.76
N SER A 331 -3.74 -21.47 -1.88
CA SER A 331 -2.58 -21.64 -0.99
C SER A 331 -1.47 -20.61 -1.21
N GLY A 332 -1.42 -20.02 -2.42
CA GLY A 332 -0.35 -19.13 -2.84
C GLY A 332 1.03 -19.78 -2.81
N ARG A 333 1.10 -21.12 -2.93
CA ARG A 333 2.31 -21.94 -2.90
C ARG A 333 2.38 -22.89 -4.11
N TRP A 334 3.57 -23.10 -4.63
CA TRP A 334 3.85 -24.02 -5.74
C TRP A 334 5.18 -24.73 -5.54
N GLN A 335 5.33 -25.90 -6.14
CA GLN A 335 6.59 -26.62 -6.23
C GLN A 335 6.81 -26.98 -7.70
N ILE A 336 8.03 -26.76 -8.18
CA ILE A 336 8.44 -27.14 -9.54
C ILE A 336 9.73 -27.95 -9.42
N SER A 337 9.67 -29.21 -9.86
CA SER A 337 10.85 -30.07 -10.01
C SER A 337 11.49 -29.84 -11.37
N VAL A 338 12.75 -29.45 -11.37
CA VAL A 338 13.55 -29.20 -12.57
C VAL A 338 14.47 -30.40 -12.84
N PRO A 339 14.36 -31.09 -13.98
CA PRO A 339 15.19 -32.25 -14.27
C PRO A 339 16.65 -31.85 -14.53
N SER A 340 17.60 -32.72 -14.21
CA SER A 340 19.03 -32.48 -14.41
C SER A 340 19.42 -32.08 -15.84
N THR A 341 18.65 -32.50 -16.86
CA THR A 341 18.84 -32.13 -18.26
C THR A 341 18.62 -30.64 -18.55
N GLU A 342 17.83 -29.95 -17.71
CA GLU A 342 17.53 -28.52 -17.83
C GLU A 342 18.43 -27.66 -16.93
N LEU A 343 19.20 -28.30 -16.04
CA LEU A 343 20.12 -27.59 -15.14
C LEU A 343 21.35 -27.10 -15.92
N PRO A 344 21.97 -25.98 -15.50
CA PRO A 344 23.24 -25.53 -16.02
C PRO A 344 24.29 -26.63 -15.91
N ARG A 345 25.07 -26.84 -16.98
CA ARG A 345 26.18 -27.81 -16.98
C ARG A 345 27.30 -27.31 -16.06
N ASN A 346 27.24 -27.67 -14.79
CA ASN A 346 28.33 -27.49 -13.85
C ASN A 346 28.43 -28.76 -12.99
N GLU A 347 29.53 -29.49 -13.15
CA GLU A 347 29.70 -30.86 -12.62
C GLU A 347 29.70 -30.91 -11.08
N GLU A 348 29.99 -29.80 -10.41
CA GLU A 348 30.07 -29.72 -8.94
C GLU A 348 28.72 -29.46 -8.24
N ILE A 349 27.67 -29.02 -8.94
CA ILE A 349 26.45 -28.49 -8.29
C ILE A 349 25.32 -29.54 -8.19
N HIS A 350 25.40 -30.65 -8.93
CA HIS A 350 24.25 -31.53 -9.18
C HIS A 350 24.53 -33.00 -8.87
N ALA A 351 24.58 -33.35 -7.58
CA ALA A 351 24.54 -34.76 -7.14
C ALA A 351 23.13 -35.38 -7.21
N SER A 352 22.09 -34.54 -7.25
CA SER A 352 20.68 -34.97 -7.27
C SER A 352 20.10 -35.02 -8.69
N PRO A 353 19.17 -35.96 -8.98
CA PRO A 353 18.59 -36.14 -10.31
C PRO A 353 17.65 -34.98 -10.74
N SER A 354 17.18 -34.18 -9.79
CA SER A 354 16.33 -33.01 -10.01
C SER A 354 16.59 -31.94 -8.96
N LEU A 355 16.22 -30.69 -9.28
CA LEU A 355 16.20 -29.56 -8.37
C LEU A 355 14.76 -29.15 -8.07
N ASP A 356 14.36 -29.15 -6.81
CA ASP A 356 13.01 -28.74 -6.41
C ASP A 356 12.99 -27.27 -5.98
N LEU A 357 12.26 -26.45 -6.73
CA LEU A 357 12.05 -25.04 -6.44
C LEU A 357 10.67 -24.83 -5.80
N HIS A 358 10.64 -24.21 -4.62
CA HIS A 358 9.41 -23.92 -3.90
C HIS A 358 9.09 -22.42 -3.98
N PHE A 359 7.88 -22.10 -4.43
CA PHE A 359 7.39 -20.75 -4.62
C PHE A 359 6.34 -20.44 -3.58
N ASP A 360 6.40 -19.27 -2.95
CA ASP A 360 5.33 -18.77 -2.11
C ASP A 360 5.08 -17.27 -2.29
N THR A 361 3.81 -16.89 -2.16
CA THR A 361 3.35 -15.51 -2.22
C THR A 361 2.77 -15.03 -0.91
N ASN A 362 2.76 -15.87 0.14
CA ASN A 362 2.25 -15.53 1.48
C ASN A 362 3.34 -14.99 2.42
N PHE A 363 4.62 -15.27 2.14
CA PHE A 363 5.78 -14.78 2.87
C PHE A 363 5.79 -15.16 4.35
N LEU A 364 5.28 -16.35 4.70
CA LEU A 364 5.33 -16.85 6.08
C LEU A 364 6.79 -17.11 6.53
N GLY A 365 7.13 -16.77 7.77
CA GLY A 365 8.49 -16.75 8.30
C GLY A 365 9.33 -15.59 7.77
N PHE A 366 10.65 -15.69 7.90
CA PHE A 366 11.57 -14.64 7.47
C PHE A 366 11.81 -14.61 5.95
N THR A 367 11.82 -13.41 5.40
CA THR A 367 12.19 -13.11 4.02
C THR A 367 13.24 -12.01 4.01
N ASN A 368 14.39 -12.26 3.38
CA ASN A 368 15.38 -11.22 3.18
C ASN A 368 14.99 -10.30 2.02
N LEU A 369 14.95 -9.00 2.29
CA LEU A 369 14.63 -7.95 1.34
C LEU A 369 15.86 -7.21 0.83
N SER A 370 17.02 -7.37 1.49
CA SER A 370 18.26 -6.74 1.04
C SER A 370 18.70 -7.33 -0.31
N PRO A 371 19.24 -6.50 -1.23
CA PRO A 371 19.84 -6.99 -2.46
C PRO A 371 21.03 -7.90 -2.15
N PHE A 372 21.43 -8.69 -3.14
CA PHE A 372 22.64 -9.50 -3.04
C PHE A 372 23.87 -8.59 -2.92
N SER A 373 24.49 -8.59 -1.75
CA SER A 373 25.82 -8.04 -1.54
C SER A 373 26.74 -9.18 -1.12
N GLY A 374 27.88 -9.34 -1.81
CA GLY A 374 28.92 -10.27 -1.37
C GLY A 374 29.53 -9.92 0.00
N ASP A 375 29.17 -8.75 0.53
CA ASP A 375 29.61 -8.24 1.83
C ASP A 375 28.79 -8.81 3.00
N SER A 376 29.43 -8.95 4.16
CA SER A 376 28.75 -9.28 5.41
C SER A 376 27.87 -8.14 5.90
N PHE A 377 26.66 -8.49 6.35
CA PHE A 377 25.75 -7.56 7.02
C PHE A 377 26.29 -7.16 8.40
N ASN A 378 26.15 -5.90 8.77
CA ASN A 378 26.59 -5.38 10.07
C ASN A 378 25.47 -4.75 10.91
N ILE A 379 24.22 -4.76 10.41
CA ILE A 379 23.02 -4.41 11.15
C ILE A 379 21.85 -5.24 10.63
N ASP A 380 20.98 -5.68 11.54
CA ASP A 380 19.71 -6.35 11.22
C ASP A 380 18.54 -5.39 11.40
N ILE A 381 17.59 -5.41 10.46
CA ILE A 381 16.34 -4.66 10.53
C ILE A 381 15.20 -5.62 10.28
N VAL A 382 14.33 -5.81 11.27
CA VAL A 382 13.21 -6.76 11.18
C VAL A 382 11.89 -6.03 11.15
N ALA A 383 11.08 -6.28 10.12
CA ALA A 383 9.73 -5.74 10.00
C ALA A 383 8.67 -6.81 10.22
N VAL A 384 7.68 -6.51 11.06
CA VAL A 384 6.58 -7.40 11.43
C VAL A 384 5.25 -6.71 11.12
N HIS A 385 4.39 -7.37 10.34
CA HIS A 385 3.10 -6.83 9.92
C HIS A 385 2.01 -6.97 11.00
N GLY A 386 0.88 -6.30 10.77
CA GLY A 386 -0.28 -6.35 11.66
C GLY A 386 -1.28 -7.47 11.35
N LEU A 387 -2.32 -7.55 12.20
CA LEU A 387 -3.46 -8.46 12.06
C LEU A 387 -4.19 -8.24 10.71
N GLY A 388 -4.63 -9.33 10.06
CA GLY A 388 -5.30 -9.29 8.75
C GLY A 388 -4.39 -8.81 7.62
N GLY A 389 -3.09 -8.69 7.88
CA GLY A 389 -2.09 -8.13 6.98
C GLY A 389 -1.39 -9.22 6.18
N HIS A 390 -1.08 -8.90 4.92
CA HIS A 390 -0.15 -9.69 4.13
C HIS A 390 1.28 -9.22 4.39
N ALA A 391 2.24 -10.08 4.74
CA ALA A 391 3.57 -9.63 5.17
C ALA A 391 4.24 -8.67 4.18
N TYR A 392 4.38 -9.06 2.91
CA TYR A 392 4.97 -8.18 1.89
C TYR A 392 4.04 -7.02 1.52
N GLY A 393 2.73 -7.27 1.55
CA GLY A 393 1.72 -6.31 1.10
C GLY A 393 1.47 -5.17 2.09
N SER A 394 1.76 -5.39 3.38
CA SER A 394 1.53 -4.42 4.44
C SER A 394 2.44 -3.21 4.29
N PHE A 395 3.66 -3.41 3.82
CA PHE A 395 4.68 -2.37 3.64
C PHE A 395 4.81 -1.88 2.18
N LYS A 396 4.03 -2.45 1.26
CA LYS A 396 4.03 -2.07 -0.16
C LYS A 396 3.03 -0.94 -0.41
N GLN A 397 3.39 -0.01 -1.29
CA GLN A 397 2.50 1.05 -1.79
C GLN A 397 1.16 0.46 -2.24
N ARG A 398 0.06 1.12 -1.84
CA ARG A 398 -1.28 0.75 -2.29
C ARG A 398 -1.40 0.90 -3.81
N GLY A 399 -1.64 -0.20 -4.50
CA GLY A 399 -1.83 -0.23 -5.96
C GLY A 399 -0.56 -0.06 -6.81
N GLY A 400 0.61 0.16 -6.19
CA GLY A 400 1.89 0.35 -6.89
C GLY A 400 2.89 -0.77 -6.59
N PRO A 401 4.00 -0.88 -7.33
CA PRO A 401 5.05 -1.88 -7.08
C PRO A 401 6.00 -1.51 -5.92
N TYR A 402 6.00 -0.23 -5.53
CA TYR A 402 6.98 0.33 -4.60
C TYR A 402 6.86 -0.28 -3.21
N MET A 403 7.97 -0.78 -2.68
CA MET A 403 8.09 -1.38 -1.36
C MET A 403 9.25 -0.71 -0.64
N TRP A 404 8.97 0.28 0.19
CA TRP A 404 9.97 1.18 0.76
C TRP A 404 11.06 0.48 1.58
N LEU A 405 10.79 -0.68 2.21
CA LEU A 405 11.84 -1.45 2.91
C LEU A 405 12.91 -1.96 1.95
N SER A 406 12.52 -2.51 0.79
CA SER A 406 13.48 -3.02 -0.20
C SER A 406 13.99 -1.94 -1.14
N ASP A 407 13.13 -1.01 -1.53
CA ASP A 407 13.35 -0.12 -2.68
C ASP A 407 13.97 1.23 -2.28
N SER A 408 14.00 1.60 -0.99
CA SER A 408 14.58 2.89 -0.57
C SER A 408 15.31 2.84 0.77
N LEU A 409 14.78 2.10 1.75
CA LEU A 409 15.41 2.02 3.06
C LEU A 409 16.83 1.46 2.96
N TYR A 410 17.04 0.41 2.16
CA TYR A 410 18.37 -0.17 1.95
C TYR A 410 19.41 0.88 1.52
N ASP A 411 19.14 1.60 0.43
CA ASP A 411 20.06 2.60 -0.11
C ASP A 411 20.20 3.81 0.83
N ASN A 412 19.11 4.22 1.50
CA ASN A 412 19.12 5.33 2.44
C ASN A 412 20.03 5.04 3.63
N LEU A 413 19.97 3.84 4.19
CA LEU A 413 20.84 3.45 5.30
C LEU A 413 22.32 3.40 4.89
N ARG A 414 22.62 2.91 3.69
CA ARG A 414 24.00 2.92 3.15
C ARG A 414 24.55 4.33 2.93
N SER A 415 23.66 5.32 2.72
CA SER A 415 24.04 6.72 2.53
C SER A 415 24.33 7.45 3.84
N ILE A 416 23.98 6.87 4.99
CA ILE A 416 24.31 7.45 6.30
C ILE A 416 25.83 7.49 6.46
N ALA A 417 26.34 8.64 6.92
CA ALA A 417 27.77 8.84 7.13
C ALA A 417 28.34 7.78 8.08
N ARG A 418 29.59 7.38 7.82
CA ARG A 418 30.34 6.48 8.69
C ARG A 418 30.37 7.04 10.11
N SER A 419 30.27 6.15 11.09
CA SER A 419 30.38 6.45 12.52
C SER A 419 31.44 5.55 13.16
N GLU A 420 31.76 5.79 14.43
CA GLU A 420 32.63 4.89 15.20
C GLU A 420 32.06 3.47 15.28
N GLU A 421 30.74 3.33 15.34
CA GLU A 421 30.05 2.03 15.35
C GLU A 421 30.03 1.37 13.96
N PHE A 422 29.96 2.18 12.89
CA PHE A 422 29.95 1.71 11.50
C PHE A 422 31.09 2.33 10.66
N PRO A 423 32.37 2.02 10.96
CA PRO A 423 33.51 2.66 10.31
C PRO A 423 33.62 2.31 8.82
N GLN A 424 33.11 1.14 8.44
CA GLN A 424 33.05 0.69 7.04
C GLN A 424 31.72 1.04 6.34
N GLY A 425 30.90 1.87 6.98
CA GLY A 425 29.55 2.19 6.54
C GLY A 425 28.53 1.11 6.90
N ILE A 426 27.25 1.44 6.77
CA ILE A 426 26.15 0.56 7.11
C ILE A 426 25.90 -0.43 5.97
N ARG A 427 25.76 -1.71 6.30
CA ARG A 427 25.41 -2.81 5.38
C ARG A 427 24.23 -3.58 5.97
N PRO A 428 22.98 -3.14 5.69
CA PRO A 428 21.82 -3.65 6.42
C PRO A 428 21.30 -4.97 5.85
N ARG A 429 20.94 -5.90 6.74
CA ARG A 429 20.07 -7.04 6.45
C ARG A 429 18.65 -6.67 6.81
N ILE A 430 17.81 -6.43 5.81
CA ILE A 430 16.39 -6.08 6.00
C ILE A 430 15.57 -7.36 5.87
N LEU A 431 14.93 -7.76 6.95
CA LEU A 431 14.15 -8.96 7.08
C LEU A 431 12.68 -8.60 7.28
N LEU A 432 11.82 -9.27 6.53
CA LEU A 432 10.38 -9.24 6.74
C LEU A 432 9.96 -10.54 7.41
N TYR A 433 9.22 -10.46 8.50
CA TYR A 433 8.61 -11.62 9.16
C TYR A 433 7.12 -11.68 8.85
N GLY A 434 6.67 -12.78 8.25
CA GLY A 434 5.27 -13.10 8.09
C GLY A 434 4.78 -14.14 9.08
N HIS A 435 3.60 -13.93 9.63
CA HIS A 435 2.86 -14.94 10.40
C HIS A 435 1.44 -15.05 9.85
N ASP A 436 0.75 -16.15 10.16
CA ASP A 436 -0.66 -16.23 9.83
C ASP A 436 -1.41 -15.18 10.65
N SER A 437 -2.14 -14.30 9.95
CA SER A 437 -2.91 -13.22 10.56
C SER A 437 -4.34 -13.16 10.02
N HIS A 438 -4.80 -14.24 9.36
CA HIS A 438 -6.16 -14.32 8.86
C HIS A 438 -7.17 -14.18 9.99
N ILE A 439 -8.16 -13.31 9.77
CA ILE A 439 -9.18 -12.97 10.77
C ILE A 439 -10.39 -13.88 10.60
N ASP A 440 -10.78 -14.14 9.35
CA ASP A 440 -11.91 -14.97 8.97
C ASP A 440 -11.48 -16.39 8.60
N GLN A 441 -12.39 -17.34 8.82
CA GLN A 441 -12.19 -18.77 8.59
C GLN A 441 -10.94 -19.32 9.30
N SER A 442 -10.57 -18.71 10.42
CA SER A 442 -9.42 -19.15 11.21
C SER A 442 -9.71 -20.50 11.85
N GLN A 443 -8.71 -21.38 11.86
CA GLN A 443 -8.73 -22.65 12.59
C GLN A 443 -7.68 -22.67 13.72
N THR A 444 -7.06 -21.52 14.00
CA THR A 444 -6.03 -21.37 15.04
C THR A 444 -6.61 -20.73 16.29
N PHE A 445 -6.20 -21.25 17.45
CA PHE A 445 -6.45 -20.67 18.78
C PHE A 445 -5.20 -20.03 19.37
N GLN A 446 -4.16 -19.81 18.55
CA GLN A 446 -2.91 -19.18 19.00
C GLN A 446 -3.19 -17.81 19.63
N CYS A 447 -2.54 -17.54 20.75
CA CYS A 447 -2.59 -16.26 21.42
C CYS A 447 -1.42 -15.35 21.04
N LEU A 448 -1.35 -14.16 21.66
CA LEU A 448 -0.29 -13.19 21.44
C LEU A 448 1.08 -13.76 21.85
N GLU A 449 1.11 -14.53 22.92
CA GLU A 449 2.31 -15.17 23.46
C GLU A 449 2.85 -16.23 22.50
N ASP A 450 1.98 -17.09 21.94
CA ASP A 450 2.35 -18.14 20.98
C ASP A 450 3.00 -17.54 19.72
N LEU A 451 2.36 -16.52 19.14
CA LEU A 451 2.88 -15.82 17.96
C LEU A 451 4.24 -15.15 18.24
N ALA A 452 4.44 -14.65 19.46
CA ALA A 452 5.71 -14.06 19.87
C ALA A 452 6.79 -15.13 20.11
N ILE A 453 6.43 -16.31 20.62
CA ILE A 453 7.32 -17.47 20.75
C ILE A 453 7.82 -17.91 19.37
N ASP A 454 6.93 -17.99 18.38
CA ASP A 454 7.30 -18.34 17.00
C ASP A 454 8.31 -17.34 16.42
N LEU A 455 8.06 -16.03 16.59
CA LEU A 455 8.99 -14.97 16.19
C LEU A 455 10.34 -15.12 16.92
N LYS A 456 10.31 -15.37 18.24
CA LYS A 456 11.49 -15.56 19.08
C LYS A 456 12.36 -16.72 18.60
N ILE A 457 11.77 -17.90 18.37
CA ILE A 457 12.48 -19.11 17.95
C ILE A 457 13.17 -18.86 16.60
N LEU A 458 12.45 -18.31 15.63
CA LEU A 458 12.96 -18.10 14.29
C LEU A 458 14.03 -17.00 14.24
N LEU A 459 13.85 -15.90 15.00
CA LEU A 459 14.82 -14.81 15.03
C LEU A 459 16.10 -15.22 15.77
N ARG A 460 15.99 -16.04 16.83
CA ARG A 460 17.15 -16.60 17.52
C ARG A 460 18.06 -17.36 16.55
N ARG A 461 17.48 -18.20 15.69
CA ARG A 461 18.24 -18.96 14.67
C ARG A 461 18.99 -18.05 13.69
N ILE A 462 18.37 -16.95 13.28
CA ILE A 462 18.99 -15.94 12.40
C ILE A 462 20.16 -15.21 13.04
N ARG A 463 20.13 -15.08 14.37
CA ARG A 463 21.09 -14.33 15.18
C ARG A 463 22.15 -15.21 15.84
N GLU A 464 22.05 -16.53 15.73
CA GLU A 464 22.96 -17.49 16.38
C GLU A 464 24.44 -17.21 16.09
N GLN A 465 24.76 -16.85 14.85
CA GLN A 465 26.13 -16.57 14.43
C GLN A 465 26.68 -15.20 14.89
N ASP A 466 25.80 -14.24 15.17
CA ASP A 466 26.19 -12.89 15.56
C ASP A 466 25.05 -12.22 16.35
N PRO A 467 24.85 -12.65 17.61
CA PRO A 467 23.73 -12.18 18.41
C PRO A 467 23.94 -10.77 18.93
N THR A 468 25.16 -10.23 18.78
CA THR A 468 25.55 -8.86 19.15
C THR A 468 25.35 -7.85 18.02
N ARG A 469 25.06 -8.29 16.79
CA ARG A 469 24.80 -7.39 15.66
C ARG A 469 23.69 -6.41 16.01
N PRO A 470 23.89 -5.08 15.82
CA PRO A 470 22.86 -4.09 16.04
C PRO A 470 21.53 -4.47 15.39
N LEU A 471 20.43 -4.26 16.11
CA LEU A 471 19.08 -4.66 15.72
C LEU A 471 18.11 -3.49 15.80
N ILE A 472 17.37 -3.26 14.72
CA ILE A 472 16.21 -2.37 14.69
C ILE A 472 14.96 -3.17 14.37
N LEU A 473 13.89 -2.98 15.14
CA LEU A 473 12.62 -3.66 14.94
C LEU A 473 11.54 -2.67 14.48
N ILE A 474 10.78 -3.04 13.46
CA ILE A 474 9.68 -2.28 12.89
C ILE A 474 8.40 -3.08 13.09
N GLY A 475 7.45 -2.55 13.85
CA GLY A 475 6.19 -3.21 14.12
C GLY A 475 5.02 -2.38 13.63
N HIS A 476 4.11 -2.97 12.86
CA HIS A 476 2.81 -2.37 12.53
C HIS A 476 1.70 -3.05 13.29
N SER A 477 0.85 -2.29 13.99
CA SER A 477 -0.31 -2.80 14.72
C SER A 477 0.09 -3.99 15.62
N LEU A 478 -0.56 -5.15 15.49
CA LEU A 478 -0.21 -6.42 16.16
C LEU A 478 1.29 -6.75 16.10
N GLY A 479 1.98 -6.49 14.98
CA GLY A 479 3.41 -6.79 14.86
C GLY A 479 4.28 -6.06 15.88
N GLY A 480 3.85 -4.87 16.32
CA GLY A 480 4.51 -4.16 17.40
C GLY A 480 4.27 -4.79 18.78
N LEU A 481 3.09 -5.36 19.02
CA LEU A 481 2.82 -6.15 20.24
C LEU A 481 3.66 -7.42 20.27
N LEU A 482 3.81 -8.11 19.13
CA LEU A 482 4.68 -9.28 18.99
C LEU A 482 6.14 -8.93 19.30
N ILE A 483 6.63 -7.79 18.79
CA ILE A 483 7.97 -7.29 19.08
C ILE A 483 8.14 -6.99 20.58
N LYS A 484 7.14 -6.39 21.23
CA LYS A 484 7.21 -6.12 22.67
C LYS A 484 7.24 -7.41 23.48
N GLN A 485 6.38 -8.37 23.14
CA GLN A 485 6.34 -9.67 23.80
C GLN A 485 7.65 -10.44 23.61
N LEU A 486 8.22 -10.42 22.40
CA LEU A 486 9.56 -10.96 22.11
C LEU A 486 10.62 -10.39 23.05
N LEU A 487 10.68 -9.06 23.19
CA LEU A 487 11.68 -8.40 24.04
C LEU A 487 11.51 -8.78 25.52
N ILE A 488 10.27 -8.85 26.01
CA ILE A 488 9.95 -9.33 27.37
C ILE A 488 10.44 -10.77 27.54
N GLN A 489 10.13 -11.65 26.59
CA GLN A 489 10.58 -13.05 26.61
C GLN A 489 12.10 -13.21 26.49
N TRP A 490 12.82 -12.26 25.89
CA TRP A 490 14.29 -12.23 25.88
C TRP A 490 14.90 -11.72 27.19
N ALA A 491 14.14 -10.98 27.99
CA ALA A 491 14.56 -10.52 29.31
C ALA A 491 14.22 -11.49 30.45
N ALA A 492 13.43 -12.54 30.18
CA ALA A 492 13.13 -13.59 31.15
C ALA A 492 14.42 -14.22 31.69
N GLU A 493 14.42 -14.60 32.97
CA GLU A 493 15.60 -15.19 33.65
C GLU A 493 16.08 -16.48 32.97
N GLU A 494 15.14 -17.27 32.46
CA GLU A 494 15.37 -18.51 31.69
C GLU A 494 15.84 -18.27 30.25
N GLY A 495 16.02 -17.00 29.84
CA GLY A 495 16.48 -16.62 28.51
C GLY A 495 17.91 -17.11 28.19
N THR A 496 18.15 -17.47 26.94
CA THR A 496 19.48 -17.94 26.50
C THR A 496 20.49 -16.78 26.41
N SER A 497 21.78 -17.08 26.29
CA SER A 497 22.80 -16.06 26.02
C SER A 497 22.55 -15.30 24.70
N ILE A 498 22.00 -15.98 23.70
CA ILE A 498 21.60 -15.39 22.41
C ILE A 498 20.44 -14.41 22.60
N ASP A 499 19.43 -14.77 23.41
CA ASP A 499 18.30 -13.90 23.73
C ASP A 499 18.77 -12.62 24.41
N ARG A 500 19.60 -12.75 25.46
CA ARG A 500 20.15 -11.62 26.20
C ARG A 500 20.97 -10.70 25.30
N SER A 501 21.88 -11.27 24.51
CA SER A 501 22.71 -10.51 23.57
C SER A 501 21.88 -9.82 22.49
N SER A 502 20.84 -10.48 21.98
CA SER A 502 19.93 -9.90 20.98
C SER A 502 19.14 -8.73 21.53
N ARG A 503 18.66 -8.84 22.77
CA ARG A 503 18.01 -7.74 23.49
C ARG A 503 18.96 -6.56 23.69
N GLU A 504 20.19 -6.81 24.13
CA GLU A 504 21.20 -5.77 24.37
C GLU A 504 21.64 -5.08 23.08
N ALA A 505 21.70 -5.83 21.98
CA ALA A 505 21.99 -5.32 20.64
C ALA A 505 20.79 -4.60 19.98
N THR A 506 19.60 -4.61 20.59
CA THR A 506 18.46 -3.87 20.07
C THR A 506 18.62 -2.39 20.36
N ILE A 507 18.88 -1.61 19.31
CA ILE A 507 19.19 -0.18 19.40
C ILE A 507 17.99 0.72 19.06
N GLY A 508 16.97 0.19 18.37
CA GLY A 508 15.82 1.00 17.97
C GLY A 508 14.55 0.22 17.68
N LEU A 509 13.40 0.85 17.98
CA LEU A 509 12.06 0.40 17.62
C LEU A 509 11.34 1.50 16.83
N LEU A 510 10.65 1.10 15.76
CA LEU A 510 9.71 1.94 15.03
C LEU A 510 8.34 1.25 15.07
N LEU A 511 7.41 1.82 15.83
CA LEU A 511 6.13 1.23 16.17
C LEU A 511 4.99 2.03 15.53
N PHE A 512 4.27 1.43 14.57
CA PHE A 512 3.22 2.08 13.79
C PHE A 512 1.84 1.61 14.24
N GLY A 513 1.07 2.49 14.90
CA GLY A 513 -0.31 2.23 15.33
C GLY A 513 -0.42 1.05 16.29
N VAL A 514 0.59 0.79 17.12
CA VAL A 514 0.61 -0.40 17.98
C VAL A 514 -0.42 -0.22 19.10
N PRO A 515 -1.42 -1.10 19.25
CA PRO A 515 -2.52 -0.85 20.19
C PRO A 515 -2.14 -1.26 21.61
N ASN A 516 -1.27 -0.48 22.27
CA ASN A 516 -0.73 -0.82 23.59
C ASN A 516 -1.78 -0.79 24.71
N ARG A 517 -2.88 -0.07 24.50
CA ARG A 517 -4.05 -0.01 25.38
C ARG A 517 -5.29 -0.62 24.72
N GLY A 518 -5.09 -1.36 23.63
CA GLY A 518 -6.15 -1.96 22.82
C GLY A 518 -6.59 -1.11 21.63
N MET A 519 -7.44 -1.71 20.80
CA MET A 519 -8.02 -1.11 19.60
C MET A 519 -9.53 -1.34 19.51
N ASP A 520 -10.22 -0.61 18.64
CA ASP A 520 -11.61 -0.92 18.31
C ASP A 520 -11.67 -2.24 17.52
N ILE A 521 -12.13 -3.27 18.22
CA ILE A 521 -12.30 -4.63 17.69
C ILE A 521 -13.76 -4.95 17.35
N THR A 522 -14.70 -4.03 17.55
CA THR A 522 -16.15 -4.30 17.47
C THR A 522 -16.54 -4.93 16.12
N ALA A 523 -16.04 -4.33 15.05
CA ALA A 523 -16.29 -4.80 13.70
C ALA A 523 -15.60 -6.13 13.40
N ILE A 524 -14.39 -6.35 13.94
CA ILE A 524 -13.62 -7.58 13.74
C ILE A 524 -14.29 -8.73 14.49
N LEU A 525 -14.66 -8.54 15.76
CA LEU A 525 -15.40 -9.52 16.55
C LEU A 525 -16.72 -9.93 15.91
N SER A 526 -17.43 -9.00 15.28
CA SER A 526 -18.68 -9.31 14.57
C SER A 526 -18.49 -10.29 13.39
N ILE A 527 -17.28 -10.35 12.84
CA ILE A 527 -16.91 -11.23 11.72
C ILE A 527 -16.36 -12.54 12.24
N VAL A 528 -15.57 -12.48 13.31
CA VAL A 528 -14.96 -13.64 13.95
C VAL A 528 -16.05 -14.52 14.57
N GLY A 529 -17.02 -13.93 15.27
CA GLY A 529 -18.08 -14.68 15.94
C GLY A 529 -17.51 -15.71 16.90
N GLU A 530 -17.91 -16.98 16.75
CA GLU A 530 -17.48 -18.11 17.58
C GLU A 530 -16.25 -18.85 17.02
N GLN A 531 -15.49 -18.25 16.09
CA GLN A 531 -14.29 -18.87 15.56
C GLN A 531 -13.20 -19.06 16.65
N PRO A 532 -12.30 -20.04 16.51
CA PRO A 532 -11.27 -20.36 17.52
C PRO A 532 -10.36 -19.19 17.92
N ASN A 533 -10.19 -18.19 17.06
CA ASN A 533 -9.38 -16.99 17.34
C ASN A 533 -10.14 -15.87 18.07
N ALA A 534 -11.41 -16.06 18.46
CA ALA A 534 -12.23 -15.02 19.11
C ALA A 534 -11.61 -14.48 20.41
N GLU A 535 -11.05 -15.35 21.24
CA GLU A 535 -10.38 -14.94 22.50
C GLU A 535 -9.14 -14.10 22.21
N PHE A 536 -8.34 -14.51 21.23
CA PHE A 536 -7.17 -13.74 20.79
C PHE A 536 -7.58 -12.36 20.25
N ILE A 537 -8.64 -12.26 19.44
CA ILE A 537 -9.12 -10.95 18.97
C ILE A 537 -9.64 -10.11 20.13
N SER A 538 -10.35 -10.73 21.08
CA SER A 538 -10.86 -10.04 22.28
C SER A 538 -9.72 -9.48 23.15
N SER A 539 -8.59 -10.18 23.24
CA SER A 539 -7.43 -9.71 24.00
C SER A 539 -6.73 -8.51 23.37
N LEU A 540 -7.06 -8.14 22.12
CA LEU A 540 -6.59 -6.92 21.47
C LEU A 540 -7.50 -5.70 21.72
N GLY A 541 -8.62 -5.89 22.42
CA GLY A 541 -9.61 -4.86 22.70
C GLY A 541 -9.14 -3.82 23.72
N ILE A 542 -9.80 -2.66 23.72
CA ILE A 542 -9.58 -1.59 24.69
C ILE A 542 -9.80 -2.11 26.11
N GLY A 543 -8.85 -1.85 27.01
CA GLY A 543 -8.92 -2.30 28.40
C GLY A 543 -8.50 -3.76 28.64
N SER A 544 -7.86 -4.40 27.65
CA SER A 544 -7.33 -5.75 27.81
C SER A 544 -6.29 -5.84 28.93
N PRO A 545 -6.48 -6.73 29.93
CA PRO A 545 -5.49 -6.98 30.99
C PRO A 545 -4.15 -7.49 30.47
N ILE A 546 -4.19 -8.29 29.39
CA ILE A 546 -2.98 -8.84 28.73
C ILE A 546 -2.12 -7.70 28.18
N LEU A 547 -2.74 -6.71 27.54
CA LEU A 547 -2.03 -5.55 26.99
C LEU A 547 -1.52 -4.62 28.09
N GLU A 548 -2.27 -4.46 29.19
CA GLU A 548 -1.82 -3.69 30.35
C GLU A 548 -0.59 -4.35 31.03
N GLU A 549 -0.62 -5.66 31.22
CA GLU A 549 0.52 -6.40 31.76
C GLU A 549 1.75 -6.33 30.84
N GLN A 550 1.58 -6.58 29.55
CA GLN A 550 2.66 -6.42 28.57
C GLN A 550 3.22 -4.99 28.59
N SER A 551 2.34 -3.99 28.65
CA SER A 551 2.71 -2.57 28.73
C SER A 551 3.59 -2.26 29.95
N ARG A 552 3.24 -2.79 31.13
CA ARG A 552 4.04 -2.66 32.36
C ARG A 552 5.38 -3.37 32.25
N ALA A 553 5.40 -4.60 31.78
CA ALA A 553 6.62 -5.40 31.62
C ALA A 553 7.59 -4.76 30.62
N PHE A 554 7.08 -4.30 29.47
CA PHE A 554 7.87 -3.60 28.47
C PHE A 554 8.46 -2.30 29.01
N PHE A 555 7.68 -1.52 29.76
CA PHE A 555 8.19 -0.30 30.39
C PHE A 555 9.33 -0.59 31.37
N ALA A 556 9.20 -1.63 32.21
CA ALA A 556 10.26 -2.05 33.13
C ALA A 556 11.53 -2.47 32.38
N LEU A 557 11.38 -3.21 31.28
CA LEU A 557 12.49 -3.62 30.41
C LEU A 557 13.25 -2.41 29.85
N CYS A 558 12.54 -1.43 29.29
CA CYS A 558 13.13 -0.24 28.66
C CYS A 558 14.00 0.60 29.61
N LYS A 559 13.80 0.53 30.93
CA LYS A 559 14.64 1.23 31.93
C LYS A 559 16.11 0.78 31.89
N SER A 560 16.36 -0.45 31.43
CA SER A 560 17.68 -1.07 31.42
C SER A 560 18.33 -1.12 30.03
N THR A 561 17.69 -0.57 28.99
CA THR A 561 18.16 -0.68 27.60
C THR A 561 18.52 0.68 27.01
N LYS A 562 19.48 0.68 26.08
CA LYS A 562 19.88 1.87 25.30
C LYS A 562 19.02 2.09 24.05
N MET A 563 18.09 1.16 23.79
CA MET A 563 17.15 1.18 22.68
C MET A 563 16.34 2.48 22.64
N ARG A 564 16.08 3.04 21.46
CA ARG A 564 15.16 4.18 21.27
C ARG A 564 13.85 3.73 20.63
N THR A 565 12.73 4.24 21.12
CA THR A 565 11.39 3.88 20.60
C THR A 565 10.74 5.09 19.95
N TYR A 566 10.42 4.98 18.67
CA TYR A 566 9.56 5.92 17.95
C TYR A 566 8.17 5.31 17.76
N SER A 567 7.15 6.07 18.11
CA SER A 567 5.74 5.69 17.97
C SER A 567 5.07 6.56 16.90
N PHE A 568 4.50 5.92 15.89
CA PHE A 568 3.76 6.57 14.81
C PHE A 568 2.28 6.29 14.99
N PHE A 569 1.42 7.30 14.90
CA PHE A 569 -0.03 7.12 15.08
C PHE A 569 -0.84 7.65 13.90
N GLU A 570 -2.01 7.04 13.69
CA GLU A 570 -2.95 7.44 12.64
C GLU A 570 -3.62 8.77 12.96
N THR A 571 -3.88 9.57 11.93
CA THR A 571 -4.66 10.82 12.05
C THR A 571 -5.80 10.90 11.04
N CYS A 572 -6.06 9.81 10.32
CA CYS A 572 -7.24 9.65 9.46
C CYS A 572 -8.07 8.46 9.92
N LEU A 573 -9.41 8.58 9.82
CA LEU A 573 -10.33 7.50 10.15
C LEU A 573 -10.12 6.29 9.22
N SER A 574 -10.21 5.11 9.81
CA SER A 574 -10.13 3.83 9.11
C SER A 574 -11.53 3.24 8.94
N ASN A 575 -11.87 2.82 7.72
CA ASN A 575 -13.09 2.04 7.51
C ASN A 575 -13.02 0.73 8.30
N THR A 576 -14.15 0.34 8.87
CA THR A 576 -14.26 -0.91 9.62
C THR A 576 -14.56 -2.10 8.71
N ALA A 577 -14.27 -3.29 9.22
CA ALA A 577 -14.55 -4.53 8.53
C ALA A 577 -16.07 -4.82 8.52
N THR A 578 -16.57 -5.35 7.41
CA THR A 578 -17.97 -5.72 7.19
C THR A 578 -18.03 -6.95 6.29
N MET A 579 -19.07 -7.78 6.43
CA MET A 579 -19.30 -8.90 5.51
C MET A 579 -20.23 -8.45 4.39
N ILE A 580 -19.77 -8.58 3.14
CA ILE A 580 -20.58 -8.34 1.94
C ILE A 580 -20.52 -9.62 1.09
N ASP A 581 -21.69 -10.22 0.81
CA ASP A 581 -21.82 -11.46 0.03
C ASP A 581 -20.91 -12.61 0.55
N GLY A 582 -20.82 -12.75 1.88
CA GLY A 582 -19.99 -13.78 2.52
C GLY A 582 -18.49 -13.52 2.48
N LYS A 583 -18.04 -12.29 2.18
CA LYS A 583 -16.62 -11.92 2.12
C LYS A 583 -16.32 -10.70 2.97
N LEU A 584 -15.15 -10.71 3.57
CA LEU A 584 -14.59 -9.59 4.29
C LEU A 584 -14.37 -8.37 3.36
N SER A 585 -14.97 -7.24 3.73
CA SER A 585 -14.86 -5.95 3.03
C SER A 585 -14.61 -4.82 4.05
N ILE A 586 -13.65 -3.93 3.78
CA ILE A 586 -13.28 -2.82 4.66
C ILE A 586 -14.06 -1.55 4.24
N THR A 587 -15.38 -1.62 4.36
CA THR A 587 -16.34 -0.60 3.89
C THR A 587 -17.33 -0.17 4.98
N GLY A 588 -17.13 -0.64 6.21
CA GLY A 588 -17.95 -0.26 7.35
C GLY A 588 -17.72 1.18 7.79
N LYS A 589 -18.47 1.58 8.83
CA LYS A 589 -18.40 2.91 9.43
C LYS A 589 -16.93 3.28 9.75
N PRO A 590 -16.43 4.45 9.33
CA PRO A 590 -15.09 4.90 9.67
C PRO A 590 -14.95 5.16 11.18
N VAL A 591 -13.86 4.69 11.77
CA VAL A 591 -13.51 4.90 13.19
C VAL A 591 -12.02 5.22 13.33
N VAL A 592 -11.63 5.76 14.48
CA VAL A 592 -10.23 5.70 14.92
C VAL A 592 -10.03 4.28 15.45
N LEU A 593 -9.23 3.46 14.77
CA LEU A 593 -9.02 2.07 15.17
C LEU A 593 -8.09 1.99 16.37
N VAL A 594 -7.04 2.80 16.37
CA VAL A 594 -6.08 2.91 17.47
C VAL A 594 -5.90 4.37 17.79
N ASP A 595 -6.39 4.80 18.94
CA ASP A 595 -6.23 6.18 19.38
C ASP A 595 -4.75 6.51 19.67
N LYS A 596 -4.43 7.81 19.74
CA LYS A 596 -3.07 8.27 20.00
C LYS A 596 -2.50 7.69 21.30
N ALA A 597 -3.28 7.64 22.38
CA ALA A 597 -2.81 7.19 23.68
C ALA A 597 -2.48 5.69 23.69
N SER A 598 -3.21 4.88 22.92
CA SER A 598 -2.93 3.47 22.69
C SER A 598 -1.73 3.29 21.75
N ALA A 599 -1.63 4.09 20.68
CA ALA A 599 -0.56 4.02 19.70
C ALA A 599 0.83 4.46 20.24
N THR A 600 0.85 5.24 21.33
CA THR A 600 2.07 5.78 21.92
C THR A 600 2.40 5.09 23.24
N HIS A 601 3.58 4.48 23.33
CA HIS A 601 4.00 3.80 24.55
C HIS A 601 5.51 3.67 24.63
N GLY A 602 6.11 4.27 25.66
CA GLY A 602 7.55 4.27 25.88
C GLY A 602 7.91 4.83 27.25
N ARG A 603 9.19 5.17 27.43
CA ARG A 603 9.68 5.84 28.65
C ARG A 603 9.18 7.29 28.70
N PRO A 604 9.17 7.97 29.86
CA PRO A 604 8.60 9.31 29.95
C PRO A 604 9.18 10.32 28.93
N TRP A 605 10.48 10.22 28.63
CA TRP A 605 11.13 11.06 27.62
C TRP A 605 10.82 10.67 26.17
N GLU A 606 10.38 9.43 25.92
CA GLU A 606 9.90 8.95 24.63
C GLU A 606 8.42 9.27 24.40
N MET A 607 7.77 9.94 25.36
CA MET A 607 6.38 10.38 25.27
C MET A 607 6.22 11.84 24.84
N ASN A 608 7.29 12.48 24.36
CA ASN A 608 7.25 13.84 23.83
C ASN A 608 7.13 13.85 22.28
N ASN A 609 6.98 15.05 21.70
CA ASN A 609 6.77 15.23 20.25
C ASN A 609 7.99 14.86 19.37
N GLN A 610 9.16 14.58 19.95
CA GLN A 610 10.31 14.07 19.19
C GLN A 610 10.12 12.60 18.81
N PHE A 611 9.55 11.80 19.72
CA PHE A 611 9.42 10.34 19.57
C PHE A 611 8.01 9.91 19.15
N ILE A 612 7.01 10.78 19.32
CA ILE A 612 5.62 10.56 18.91
C ILE A 612 5.36 11.31 17.60
N ILE A 613 5.13 10.57 16.52
CA ILE A 613 5.08 11.10 15.16
C ILE A 613 3.69 10.91 14.54
N PRO A 614 2.97 12.01 14.21
CA PRO A 614 1.71 11.91 13.49
C PRO A 614 1.92 11.60 12.01
N ILE A 615 1.13 10.66 11.49
CA ILE A 615 1.09 10.29 10.06
C ILE A 615 -0.33 10.52 9.56
N GLN A 616 -0.49 11.29 8.47
CA GLN A 616 -1.80 11.62 7.89
C GLN A 616 -2.36 10.48 7.04
N ARG A 617 -2.57 9.33 7.67
CA ARG A 617 -3.01 8.09 7.03
C ARG A 617 -3.95 7.31 7.95
N THR A 618 -4.71 6.41 7.33
CA THR A 618 -5.50 5.39 8.03
C THR A 618 -4.56 4.35 8.67
N HIS A 619 -5.05 3.61 9.67
CA HIS A 619 -4.31 2.54 10.34
C HIS A 619 -3.67 1.56 9.36
N SER A 620 -4.43 1.18 8.33
CA SER A 620 -3.97 0.23 7.31
C SER A 620 -2.93 0.82 6.36
N ASP A 621 -2.86 2.14 6.23
CA ASP A 621 -1.96 2.85 5.32
C ASP A 621 -0.72 3.44 6.02
N LEU A 622 -0.64 3.38 7.35
CA LEU A 622 0.46 3.93 8.16
C LEU A 622 1.85 3.52 7.68
N VAL A 623 1.98 2.32 7.13
CA VAL A 623 3.25 1.74 6.63
C VAL A 623 3.30 1.59 5.11
N LYS A 624 2.36 2.20 4.37
CA LYS A 624 2.24 2.12 2.90
C LYS A 624 2.60 3.43 2.21
N PHE A 625 3.89 3.76 2.18
CA PHE A 625 4.36 4.98 1.51
C PHE A 625 4.25 4.87 -0.01
N ASP A 626 3.99 6.00 -0.65
CA ASP A 626 3.70 6.12 -2.08
C ASP A 626 4.96 6.26 -2.94
N SER A 627 6.05 6.77 -2.37
CA SER A 627 7.35 6.83 -3.03
C SER A 627 8.46 7.11 -2.02
N LYS A 628 9.70 7.14 -2.48
CA LYS A 628 10.85 7.61 -1.70
C LYS A 628 10.81 9.09 -1.33
N TYR A 629 9.94 9.87 -1.99
CA TYR A 629 9.74 11.30 -1.73
C TYR A 629 8.49 11.55 -0.87
N SER A 630 7.87 10.49 -0.34
CA SER A 630 6.71 10.63 0.54
C SER A 630 7.09 11.42 1.78
N HIS A 631 6.35 12.50 2.07
CA HIS A 631 6.61 13.32 3.26
C HIS A 631 6.57 12.50 4.55
N ASP A 632 5.68 11.49 4.63
CA ASP A 632 5.61 10.60 5.78
C ASP A 632 6.82 9.64 5.85
N TYR A 633 7.33 9.17 4.70
CA TYR A 633 8.54 8.36 4.68
C TYR A 633 9.77 9.16 5.11
N GLU A 634 9.85 10.45 4.79
CA GLU A 634 10.94 11.32 5.25
C GLU A 634 11.00 11.42 6.78
N LYS A 635 9.84 11.44 7.46
CA LYS A 635 9.79 11.38 8.93
C LYS A 635 10.39 10.06 9.46
N VAL A 636 10.03 8.93 8.83
CA VAL A 636 10.57 7.61 9.18
C VAL A 636 12.08 7.55 8.94
N ARG A 637 12.56 8.07 7.81
CA ARG A 637 13.98 8.17 7.47
C ARG A 637 14.75 9.00 8.51
N GLY A 638 14.17 10.11 8.96
CA GLY A 638 14.74 10.93 10.04
C GLY A 638 14.97 10.13 11.33
N CYS A 639 14.02 9.26 11.70
CA CYS A 639 14.16 8.39 12.88
C CYS A 639 15.34 7.42 12.76
N PHE A 640 15.53 6.80 11.58
CA PHE A 640 16.70 5.95 11.31
C PHE A 640 18.00 6.72 11.43
N ASN A 641 18.05 7.95 10.88
CA ASN A 641 19.23 8.81 10.99
C ASN A 641 19.53 9.17 12.44
N GLU A 642 18.51 9.38 13.28
CA GLU A 642 18.73 9.64 14.71
C GLU A 642 19.21 8.40 15.46
N ILE A 643 18.69 7.21 15.13
CA ILE A 643 19.13 5.94 15.75
C ILE A 643 20.58 5.61 15.37
N LEU A 644 20.97 5.85 14.11
CA LEU A 644 22.23 5.37 13.52
C LEU A 644 23.30 6.46 13.35
N GLY A 645 22.94 7.74 13.53
CA GLY A 645 23.80 8.87 13.23
C GLY A 645 24.95 9.07 14.24
N PRO A 646 26.07 9.68 13.80
CA PRO A 646 27.22 9.94 14.67
C PRO A 646 26.87 10.95 15.76
N GLY A 647 27.14 10.61 17.02
CA GLY A 647 27.35 11.64 18.07
C GLY A 647 26.17 12.03 18.95
N LYS A 648 25.22 11.14 19.26
CA LYS A 648 24.46 11.27 20.52
C LYS A 648 24.28 9.90 21.17
N SER A 649 25.33 9.35 21.77
CA SER A 649 25.11 8.73 23.07
C SER A 649 24.64 9.87 23.97
N MET A 650 23.33 10.12 24.06
CA MET A 650 22.85 10.82 25.22
C MET A 650 23.21 9.88 26.36
N ARG A 651 24.24 10.26 27.12
CA ARG A 651 24.37 9.81 28.49
C ARG A 651 22.95 9.84 29.03
N VAL A 652 22.49 8.68 29.51
CA VAL A 652 21.41 8.68 30.48
C VAL A 652 21.95 9.55 31.59
N GLU A 653 21.67 10.86 31.57
CA GLU A 653 21.77 11.65 32.76
C GLU A 653 20.85 10.90 33.71
N ALA A 654 21.48 10.27 34.70
CA ALA A 654 20.77 9.69 35.81
C ALA A 654 19.83 10.80 36.29
N LEU A 655 18.53 10.61 36.05
CA LEU A 655 17.52 11.47 36.63
C LEU A 655 17.82 11.51 38.13
N PRO A 656 17.96 12.69 38.75
CA PRO A 656 18.17 12.75 40.18
C PRO A 656 17.03 12.00 40.85
N GLN A 657 17.39 11.02 41.68
CA GLN A 657 16.43 10.36 42.55
C GLN A 657 15.83 11.44 43.47
N GLN A 658 14.55 11.76 43.26
CA GLN A 658 13.67 12.31 44.28
C GLN A 658 12.34 11.60 44.23
#